data_AF-A0A094H8I5-F1
#
_entry.id   AF-A0A094H8I5-F1
#
_cell.length_a   1.000
_cell.length_b   1.000
_cell.length_c   1.000
_cell.angle_alpha   90.00
_cell.angle_beta   90.00
_cell.angle_gamma   90.00
#
_symmetry.space_group_name_H-M   'P 1'
#
loop_
_entity.id
_entity.type
_entity.pdbx_description
1 polymer ?
#
loop_
_entity_poly.entity_id
_entity_poly.type
_entity_poly.pdbx_seq_one_letter_code
_entity_poly.pdbx_strand_id
1 'polypeptide(L)'
;MASRGMSSNNHDTSIAMAKALLPLTLTGGFLGVLSTAWLRAVNSNVPSPYMDEIFHIPQAQQYCASDFYTWDPKLTTPPGLYVFSLLLKAATRAGCTAAELREIGAVALAALLVVCYFLRRSLSGDGKRVDRSWQVAHEALNVCLFPPLFFFSGLYYTDVLSTLVIVVAYFAFQRGAGGASVGGGLLAYGLGVVGLVMRQTNVFWVGVFLAGMEWVRTCTDMAAKGPTRGGQGKDASLIERVLGPYTRGELHDPSIEEAGPLDFLYCLISIGISAISHPIIVISRLWPQIALLLSFGAFVVWNGGVVLGTLPNPLSTPTLTELGDKSNHVATLHLTQMLYLWPFIAFFSFPLFLPTVITALSPTFPRASTLAWALLAIALSLVIVHFNTLIHPFTLADNRHYMFYVFRHEPVSFGTTTGLQETRRRGKPSRSAMQKSERNPAAETKTSFALIWLLTTALSLITAPLVEPRYFILPNHARRNPRRYLTSPLQPVAGELATRLSAPDEEAMAQETALKTTLPEYDPACYLCPKNKRAQGDQNPDYKNTFVFVNDYSAVKESQAEYHPEAKEGDLSSLLLRAEPVTGKCYVLTFSPQHNLTLADLTPAQILPVVQMWSKIYAAHLSPKSPLYSLQPATSAASDPDYGVSAPTAQYRWMQIFENKGAAMGCSNPHPHGQVWTTTGTPEEPGQELEQLQKYRCEHAGQNLLADYAKLEMEKKERIVFQNASFLVVCPWWAVWPFETLVLAKTHKRALVDLNDAEKLEFAEAIAEVTRRYDNLFETSFPYSSGIHQAPLEGTEEEINASHLHMHFYPPLLRSATVRKFLVGYELMAEPQRDITPEQAAAKLRDAGGELYRNSL
;
A
#
# COMPACT_ATOMS: atom_id res chain seq x y z
N MET A 1 62.72 40.47 -31.67
CA MET A 1 61.64 39.53 -32.06
C MET A 1 60.91 39.09 -30.81
N ALA A 2 59.75 39.67 -30.46
CA ALA A 2 59.09 39.37 -29.17
C ALA A 2 57.56 39.66 -29.16
N SER A 3 56.80 39.17 -30.15
CA SER A 3 55.34 39.43 -30.23
C SER A 3 54.47 38.28 -30.77
N ARG A 4 55.04 37.11 -31.09
CA ARG A 4 54.29 35.96 -31.63
C ARG A 4 53.91 34.88 -30.59
N GLY A 5 54.24 35.06 -29.31
CA GLY A 5 54.14 34.01 -28.30
C GLY A 5 52.80 33.86 -27.55
N MET A 6 51.95 34.89 -27.51
CA MET A 6 50.76 34.90 -26.63
C MET A 6 49.43 34.57 -27.31
N SER A 7 49.39 34.45 -28.65
CA SER A 7 48.13 34.23 -29.38
C SER A 7 47.67 32.77 -29.41
N SER A 8 48.58 31.79 -29.61
CA SER A 8 48.16 30.39 -29.79
C SER A 8 47.54 29.79 -28.51
N ASN A 9 48.10 30.06 -27.33
CA ASN A 9 47.63 29.50 -26.06
C ASN A 9 46.11 29.71 -25.81
N ASN A 10 45.53 30.85 -26.17
CA ASN A 10 44.09 31.09 -26.03
C ASN A 10 43.25 30.40 -27.12
N HIS A 11 43.83 30.14 -28.29
CA HIS A 11 43.19 29.40 -29.36
C HIS A 11 43.23 27.90 -29.09
N ASP A 12 44.37 27.37 -28.63
CA ASP A 12 44.55 25.98 -28.23
C ASP A 12 43.66 25.61 -27.03
N THR A 13 43.50 26.48 -26.04
CA THR A 13 42.59 26.23 -24.90
C THR A 13 41.11 26.29 -25.29
N SER A 14 40.70 27.22 -26.16
CA SER A 14 39.29 27.26 -26.62
C SER A 14 38.94 26.05 -27.49
N ILE A 15 39.84 25.62 -28.39
CA ILE A 15 39.71 24.39 -29.17
C ILE A 15 39.70 23.15 -28.25
N ALA A 16 40.52 23.12 -27.20
CA ALA A 16 40.51 22.03 -26.22
C ALA A 16 39.21 21.97 -25.41
N MET A 17 38.65 23.12 -25.00
CA MET A 17 37.35 23.17 -24.32
C MET A 17 36.20 22.76 -25.25
N ALA A 18 36.19 23.22 -26.51
CA ALA A 18 35.21 22.81 -27.51
C ALA A 18 35.24 21.29 -27.76
N LYS A 19 36.44 20.71 -27.96
CA LYS A 19 36.62 19.25 -28.12
C LYS A 19 36.25 18.46 -26.85
N ALA A 20 36.40 19.04 -25.67
CA ALA A 20 35.99 18.41 -24.41
C ALA A 20 34.46 18.41 -24.20
N LEU A 21 33.77 19.48 -24.64
CA LEU A 21 32.32 19.66 -24.47
C LEU A 21 31.49 19.02 -25.61
N LEU A 22 32.03 18.87 -26.81
CA LEU A 22 31.33 18.28 -27.96
C LEU A 22 30.68 16.90 -27.68
N PRO A 23 31.32 15.95 -26.95
CA PRO A 23 30.66 14.71 -26.58
C PRO A 23 29.47 14.92 -25.63
N LEU A 24 29.54 15.88 -24.72
CA LEU A 24 28.46 16.21 -23.79
C LEU A 24 27.28 16.89 -24.50
N THR A 25 27.54 17.79 -25.46
CA THR A 25 26.45 18.44 -26.23
C THR A 25 25.77 17.44 -27.17
N LEU A 26 26.51 16.51 -27.77
CA LEU A 26 25.93 15.44 -28.60
C LEU A 26 25.11 14.44 -27.78
N THR A 27 25.61 13.96 -26.63
CA THR A 27 24.81 13.08 -25.76
C THR A 27 23.64 13.80 -25.11
N GLY A 28 23.77 15.10 -24.81
CA GLY A 28 22.68 15.95 -24.31
C GLY A 28 21.58 16.18 -25.35
N GLY A 29 21.94 16.44 -26.61
CA GLY A 29 20.98 16.53 -27.70
C GLY A 29 20.24 15.21 -27.95
N PHE A 30 20.96 14.09 -27.95
CA PHE A 30 20.35 12.75 -28.06
C PHE A 30 19.40 12.44 -26.88
N LEU A 31 19.83 12.71 -25.64
CA LEU A 31 18.99 12.55 -24.46
C LEU A 31 17.73 13.44 -24.54
N GLY A 32 17.87 14.69 -24.97
CA GLY A 32 16.76 15.63 -25.13
C GLY A 32 15.74 15.20 -26.19
N VAL A 33 16.19 14.61 -27.30
CA VAL A 33 15.29 14.00 -28.31
C VAL A 33 14.52 12.83 -27.69
N LEU A 34 15.20 11.93 -26.98
CA LEU A 34 14.56 10.78 -26.33
C LEU A 34 13.59 11.20 -25.23
N SER A 35 13.97 12.12 -24.33
CA SER A 35 13.09 12.57 -23.24
C SER A 35 11.90 13.35 -23.76
N THR A 36 12.06 14.13 -24.83
CA THR A 36 10.93 14.84 -25.48
C THR A 36 9.99 13.86 -26.18
N ALA A 37 10.51 12.83 -26.85
CA ALA A 37 9.69 11.79 -27.47
C ALA A 37 8.93 10.97 -26.40
N TRP A 38 9.60 10.61 -25.30
CA TRP A 38 8.99 9.92 -24.16
C TRP A 38 7.90 10.76 -23.49
N LEU A 39 8.19 12.02 -23.15
CA LEU A 39 7.22 12.92 -22.52
C LEU A 39 5.99 13.18 -23.41
N ARG A 40 6.17 13.30 -24.73
CA ARG A 40 5.05 13.34 -25.69
C ARG A 40 4.23 12.06 -25.66
N ALA A 41 4.88 10.90 -25.71
CA ALA A 41 4.19 9.60 -25.65
C ALA A 41 3.38 9.46 -24.34
N VAL A 42 3.95 9.83 -23.19
CA VAL A 42 3.23 9.83 -21.90
C VAL A 42 2.06 10.81 -21.93
N ASN A 43 2.28 12.08 -22.30
CA ASN A 43 1.20 13.09 -22.31
C ASN A 43 0.09 12.82 -23.33
N SER A 44 0.37 12.10 -24.43
CA SER A 44 -0.66 11.72 -25.42
C SER A 44 -1.43 10.46 -25.06
N ASN A 45 -0.81 9.46 -24.41
CA ASN A 45 -1.48 8.19 -24.07
C ASN A 45 -2.02 8.18 -22.62
N VAL A 46 -1.47 9.02 -21.75
CA VAL A 46 -1.80 9.14 -20.31
C VAL A 46 -2.00 10.62 -19.96
N PRO A 47 -3.03 11.30 -20.51
CA PRO A 47 -3.23 12.73 -20.31
C PRO A 47 -3.66 13.08 -18.87
N SER A 48 -4.34 12.16 -18.19
CA SER A 48 -4.70 12.28 -16.77
C SER A 48 -3.51 11.95 -15.85
N PRO A 49 -3.52 12.39 -14.58
CA PRO A 49 -2.56 11.93 -13.56
C PRO A 49 -2.61 10.41 -13.37
N TYR A 50 -1.44 9.77 -13.26
CA TYR A 50 -1.28 8.31 -13.14
C TYR A 50 -0.47 7.92 -11.89
N MET A 51 -0.83 6.79 -11.27
CA MET A 51 -0.29 6.35 -9.96
C MET A 51 -0.35 7.48 -8.91
N ASP A 52 0.77 7.84 -8.27
CA ASP A 52 0.85 8.85 -7.21
C ASP A 52 0.70 10.29 -7.74
N GLU A 53 0.76 10.51 -9.05
CA GLU A 53 0.51 11.84 -9.64
C GLU A 53 -0.89 12.37 -9.30
N ILE A 54 -1.84 11.49 -9.02
CA ILE A 54 -3.21 11.83 -8.60
C ILE A 54 -3.18 12.69 -7.32
N PHE A 55 -2.20 12.49 -6.44
CA PHE A 55 -1.98 13.30 -5.23
C PHE A 55 -0.94 14.40 -5.47
N HIS A 56 0.16 14.10 -6.17
CA HIS A 56 1.23 15.07 -6.38
C HIS A 56 0.80 16.26 -7.26
N ILE A 57 0.02 16.07 -8.33
CA ILE A 57 -0.33 17.15 -9.27
C ILE A 57 -1.30 18.19 -8.65
N PRO A 58 -2.39 17.82 -7.96
CA PRO A 58 -3.24 18.79 -7.25
C PRO A 58 -2.48 19.58 -6.17
N GLN A 59 -1.61 18.92 -5.40
CA GLN A 59 -0.78 19.59 -4.39
C GLN A 59 0.19 20.61 -5.02
N ALA A 60 0.79 20.27 -6.16
CA ALA A 60 1.63 21.20 -6.91
C ALA A 60 0.82 22.41 -7.42
N GLN A 61 -0.43 22.19 -7.84
CA GLN A 61 -1.32 23.25 -8.29
C GLN A 61 -1.73 24.20 -7.16
N GLN A 62 -1.97 23.69 -5.94
CA GLN A 62 -2.17 24.51 -4.74
C GLN A 62 -0.95 25.39 -4.44
N TYR A 63 0.26 24.81 -4.42
CA TYR A 63 1.51 25.56 -4.26
C TYR A 63 1.66 26.61 -5.38
N CYS A 64 1.34 26.26 -6.63
CA CYS A 64 1.35 27.18 -7.76
C CYS A 64 0.32 28.32 -7.67
N ALA A 65 -0.73 28.18 -6.85
CA ALA A 65 -1.71 29.21 -6.50
C ALA A 65 -1.30 30.04 -5.27
N SER A 66 -0.14 29.74 -4.66
CA SER A 66 0.36 30.31 -3.40
C SER A 66 -0.36 29.84 -2.12
N ASP A 67 -1.07 28.71 -2.18
CA ASP A 67 -1.50 27.99 -0.99
C ASP A 67 -0.40 27.00 -0.58
N PHE A 68 0.16 27.23 0.60
CA PHE A 68 1.20 26.40 1.23
C PHE A 68 0.71 25.74 2.53
N TYR A 69 -0.56 25.95 2.91
CA TYR A 69 -1.14 25.49 4.16
C TYR A 69 -2.05 24.28 3.96
N THR A 70 -2.68 24.14 2.79
CA THR A 70 -3.37 22.92 2.40
C THR A 70 -2.36 21.81 2.08
N TRP A 71 -2.56 20.63 2.67
CA TRP A 71 -1.76 19.43 2.42
C TRP A 71 -2.65 18.20 2.23
N ASP A 72 -2.48 17.46 1.14
CA ASP A 72 -3.16 16.19 0.93
C ASP A 72 -2.63 15.14 1.92
N PRO A 73 -3.49 14.54 2.77
CA PRO A 73 -3.05 13.60 3.79
C PRO A 73 -2.52 12.26 3.24
N LYS A 74 -2.64 11.99 1.94
CA LYS A 74 -2.00 10.86 1.26
C LYS A 74 -0.56 11.14 0.83
N LEU A 75 -0.05 12.38 1.01
CA LEU A 75 1.32 12.75 0.67
C LEU A 75 2.28 12.58 1.85
N THR A 76 3.07 11.51 1.76
CA THR A 76 4.03 11.06 2.78
C THR A 76 5.47 11.60 2.56
N THR A 77 5.70 12.37 1.50
CA THR A 77 7.00 12.98 1.11
C THR A 77 7.04 14.49 1.35
N PRO A 78 8.17 15.10 1.77
CA PRO A 78 8.25 16.54 2.02
C PRO A 78 8.17 17.39 0.74
N PRO A 79 7.91 18.72 0.85
CA PRO A 79 7.44 19.54 -0.27
C PRO A 79 8.48 19.92 -1.34
N GLY A 80 9.67 19.32 -1.36
CA GLY A 80 10.76 19.71 -2.25
C GLY A 80 10.42 19.67 -3.75
N LEU A 81 9.58 18.72 -4.18
CA LEU A 81 9.09 18.65 -5.56
C LEU A 81 8.26 19.90 -5.93
N TYR A 82 7.39 20.36 -5.03
CA TYR A 82 6.53 21.53 -5.22
C TYR A 82 7.35 22.82 -5.18
N VAL A 83 8.29 22.94 -4.24
CA VAL A 83 9.23 24.07 -4.17
C VAL A 83 10.05 24.17 -5.47
N PHE A 84 10.54 23.05 -6.01
CA PHE A 84 11.23 23.06 -7.30
C PHE A 84 10.31 23.42 -8.47
N SER A 85 9.03 23.04 -8.41
CA SER A 85 8.03 23.42 -9.42
C SER A 85 7.78 24.94 -9.44
N LEU A 86 7.79 25.58 -8.26
CA LEU A 86 7.73 27.05 -8.14
C LEU A 86 8.97 27.73 -8.71
N LEU A 87 10.17 27.17 -8.47
CA LEU A 87 11.41 27.68 -9.06
C LEU A 87 11.41 27.56 -10.59
N LEU A 88 10.90 26.45 -11.14
CA LEU A 88 10.76 26.32 -12.61
C LEU A 88 9.71 27.28 -13.16
N LYS A 89 8.53 27.39 -12.54
CA LYS A 89 7.49 28.37 -12.89
C LYS A 89 8.02 29.81 -12.91
N ALA A 90 8.83 30.19 -11.92
CA ALA A 90 9.46 31.50 -11.87
C ALA A 90 10.49 31.72 -13.01
N ALA A 91 11.19 30.66 -13.44
CA ALA A 91 12.19 30.71 -14.51
C ALA A 91 11.58 30.66 -15.93
N THR A 92 10.51 29.90 -16.15
CA THR A 92 9.93 29.65 -17.48
C THR A 92 8.65 30.44 -17.77
N ARG A 93 7.94 30.90 -16.72
CA ARG A 93 6.56 31.43 -16.77
C ARG A 93 5.51 30.43 -17.30
N ALA A 94 5.79 29.13 -17.25
CA ALA A 94 4.81 28.10 -17.53
C ALA A 94 3.67 28.10 -16.49
N GLY A 95 2.56 27.45 -16.84
CA GLY A 95 1.51 27.06 -15.91
C GLY A 95 1.93 25.90 -15.02
N CYS A 96 0.94 25.25 -14.41
CA CYS A 96 1.11 24.03 -13.62
C CYS A 96 0.09 22.95 -14.02
N THR A 97 -0.14 22.80 -15.32
CA THR A 97 -0.86 21.64 -15.87
C THR A 97 -0.04 20.36 -15.66
N ALA A 98 -0.67 19.20 -15.77
CA ALA A 98 0.00 17.91 -15.65
C ALA A 98 1.19 17.76 -16.64
N ALA A 99 1.03 18.24 -17.87
CA ALA A 99 2.06 18.19 -18.90
C ALA A 99 3.29 19.06 -18.55
N GLU A 100 3.08 20.29 -18.08
CA GLU A 100 4.15 21.23 -17.68
C GLU A 100 4.87 20.76 -16.42
N LEU A 101 4.15 20.18 -15.45
CA LEU A 101 4.77 19.62 -14.25
C LEU A 101 5.65 18.40 -14.58
N ARG A 102 5.23 17.54 -15.51
CA ARG A 102 6.05 16.40 -15.98
C ARG A 102 7.36 16.83 -16.68
N GLU A 103 7.45 18.03 -17.25
CA GLU A 103 8.72 18.55 -17.81
C GLU A 103 9.86 18.63 -16.79
N ILE A 104 9.53 18.77 -15.49
CA ILE A 104 10.52 18.78 -14.39
C ILE A 104 11.35 17.50 -14.37
N GLY A 105 10.76 16.34 -14.72
CA GLY A 105 11.46 15.07 -14.84
C GLY A 105 12.54 15.10 -15.93
N ALA A 106 12.20 15.64 -17.11
CA ALA A 106 13.14 15.80 -18.23
C ALA A 106 14.24 16.83 -17.94
N VAL A 107 13.91 17.96 -17.31
CA VAL A 107 14.88 18.99 -16.88
C VAL A 107 15.85 18.43 -15.84
N ALA A 108 15.35 17.69 -14.85
CA ALA A 108 16.18 17.02 -13.85
C ALA A 108 17.11 15.98 -14.47
N LEU A 109 16.63 15.21 -15.47
CA LEU A 109 17.44 14.21 -16.18
C LEU A 109 18.55 14.84 -17.02
N ALA A 110 18.28 15.98 -17.68
CA ALA A 110 19.28 16.74 -18.43
C ALA A 110 20.34 17.35 -17.49
N ALA A 111 19.94 17.90 -16.35
CA ALA A 111 20.87 18.36 -15.32
C ALA A 111 21.74 17.21 -14.76
N LEU A 112 21.14 16.03 -14.55
CA LEU A 112 21.84 14.82 -14.08
C LEU A 112 22.93 14.38 -15.06
N LEU A 113 22.69 14.44 -16.37
CA LEU A 113 23.71 14.14 -17.39
C LEU A 113 24.95 15.02 -17.21
N VAL A 114 24.74 16.32 -17.02
CA VAL A 114 25.82 17.32 -16.87
C VAL A 114 26.61 17.07 -15.58
N VAL A 115 25.92 16.86 -14.45
CA VAL A 115 26.59 16.60 -13.16
C VAL A 115 27.34 15.26 -13.20
N CYS A 116 26.74 14.21 -13.76
CA CYS A 116 27.41 12.91 -13.95
C CYS A 116 28.63 13.01 -14.86
N TYR A 117 28.58 13.75 -15.97
CA TYR A 117 29.74 13.99 -16.83
C TYR A 117 30.89 14.66 -16.05
N PHE A 118 30.61 15.74 -15.31
CA PHE A 118 31.66 16.44 -14.57
C PHE A 118 32.19 15.66 -13.36
N LEU A 119 31.33 14.90 -12.67
CA LEU A 119 31.72 13.96 -11.62
C LEU A 119 32.65 12.87 -12.18
N ARG A 120 32.26 12.21 -13.27
CA ARG A 120 33.08 11.19 -13.96
C ARG A 120 34.40 11.76 -14.45
N ARG A 121 34.41 12.98 -15.00
CA ARG A 121 35.64 13.68 -15.41
C ARG A 121 36.56 13.95 -14.23
N SER A 122 36.02 14.41 -13.09
CA SER A 122 36.77 14.63 -11.85
C SER A 122 37.34 13.32 -11.29
N LEU A 123 36.52 12.27 -11.23
CA LEU A 123 36.93 10.93 -10.80
C LEU A 123 37.92 10.25 -11.76
N SER A 124 38.03 10.69 -13.01
CA SER A 124 38.96 10.10 -13.99
C SER A 124 40.41 10.59 -13.87
N GLY A 125 40.67 11.68 -13.14
CA GLY A 125 42.01 12.27 -12.90
C GLY A 125 42.70 12.91 -14.13
N ASP A 126 42.53 12.33 -15.30
CA ASP A 126 43.15 12.72 -16.58
C ASP A 126 42.42 13.89 -17.26
N GLY A 127 42.46 15.08 -16.63
CA GLY A 127 41.76 16.28 -17.14
C GLY A 127 42.20 16.76 -18.54
N LYS A 128 43.28 16.19 -19.10
CA LYS A 128 43.98 16.63 -20.33
C LYS A 128 43.84 15.71 -21.56
N ARG A 129 43.33 14.47 -21.45
CA ARG A 129 43.20 13.56 -22.62
C ARG A 129 41.82 13.64 -23.25
N VAL A 130 41.73 14.17 -24.48
CA VAL A 130 40.48 14.37 -25.22
C VAL A 130 39.71 13.06 -25.42
N ASP A 131 40.39 11.96 -25.76
CA ASP A 131 39.80 10.67 -26.15
C ASP A 131 38.85 10.06 -25.09
N ARG A 132 39.12 10.30 -23.79
CA ARG A 132 38.24 9.81 -22.71
C ARG A 132 36.94 10.61 -22.58
N SER A 133 36.81 11.78 -23.22
CA SER A 133 35.62 12.63 -23.11
C SER A 133 34.37 11.95 -23.68
N TRP A 134 34.53 11.13 -24.74
CA TRP A 134 33.46 10.30 -25.28
C TRP A 134 33.06 9.15 -24.35
N GLN A 135 34.03 8.45 -23.75
CA GLN A 135 33.73 7.43 -22.73
C GLN A 135 32.99 8.04 -21.53
N VAL A 136 33.43 9.20 -21.05
CA VAL A 136 32.80 9.90 -19.91
C VAL A 136 31.38 10.38 -20.24
N ALA A 137 31.14 10.91 -21.44
CA ALA A 137 29.80 11.28 -21.89
C ALA A 137 28.87 10.07 -22.07
N HIS A 138 29.39 8.95 -22.61
CA HIS A 138 28.66 7.69 -22.72
C HIS A 138 28.33 7.07 -21.35
N GLU A 139 29.27 7.08 -20.39
CA GLU A 139 29.02 6.60 -19.03
C GLU A 139 27.96 7.46 -18.31
N ALA A 140 27.96 8.79 -18.51
CA ALA A 140 26.91 9.67 -17.98
C ALA A 140 25.56 9.43 -18.66
N LEU A 141 25.53 9.21 -19.98
CA LEU A 141 24.30 8.92 -20.72
C LEU A 141 23.68 7.57 -20.29
N ASN A 142 24.48 6.54 -20.05
CA ASN A 142 24.02 5.23 -19.54
C ASN A 142 23.50 5.27 -18.09
N VAL A 143 23.75 6.36 -17.36
CA VAL A 143 23.12 6.63 -16.07
C VAL A 143 21.72 7.24 -16.29
N CYS A 144 21.60 8.27 -17.14
CA CYS A 144 20.31 8.89 -17.46
C CYS A 144 19.34 7.94 -18.21
N LEU A 145 19.85 7.06 -19.06
CA LEU A 145 19.07 6.04 -19.78
C LEU A 145 18.89 4.74 -18.97
N PHE A 146 19.15 4.75 -17.65
CA PHE A 146 18.82 3.61 -16.80
C PHE A 146 17.28 3.41 -16.78
N PRO A 147 16.72 2.27 -17.23
CA PRO A 147 15.32 2.25 -17.65
C PRO A 147 14.28 2.69 -16.60
N PRO A 148 14.39 2.32 -15.31
CA PRO A 148 13.48 2.85 -14.28
C PRO A 148 13.58 4.38 -14.10
N LEU A 149 14.81 4.94 -14.12
CA LEU A 149 15.02 6.38 -13.98
C LEU A 149 14.50 7.15 -15.20
N PHE A 150 14.70 6.60 -16.40
CA PHE A 150 14.19 7.18 -17.64
C PHE A 150 12.65 7.12 -17.69
N PHE A 151 12.04 5.99 -17.30
CA PHE A 151 10.59 5.86 -17.17
C PHE A 151 10.00 6.95 -16.27
N PHE A 152 10.49 7.07 -15.03
CA PHE A 152 10.03 8.09 -14.07
C PHE A 152 10.33 9.53 -14.49
N SER A 153 11.19 9.79 -15.48
CA SER A 153 11.41 11.14 -16.04
C SER A 153 10.27 11.65 -16.94
N GLY A 154 9.31 10.78 -17.29
CA GLY A 154 8.06 11.16 -17.96
C GLY A 154 6.89 11.44 -17.02
N LEU A 155 7.05 11.20 -15.72
CA LEU A 155 6.02 11.34 -14.69
C LEU A 155 6.43 12.40 -13.65
N TYR A 156 5.44 13.05 -13.03
CA TYR A 156 5.68 14.08 -12.02
C TYR A 156 5.99 13.46 -10.64
N TYR A 157 7.18 12.90 -10.52
CA TYR A 157 7.64 12.09 -9.39
C TYR A 157 8.91 12.64 -8.73
N THR A 158 9.11 12.34 -7.44
CA THR A 158 10.30 12.77 -6.67
C THR A 158 11.61 12.10 -7.11
N ASP A 159 11.57 10.92 -7.76
CA ASP A 159 12.73 10.05 -8.00
C ASP A 159 13.91 10.68 -8.76
N VAL A 160 13.65 11.30 -9.91
CA VAL A 160 14.71 11.81 -10.80
C VAL A 160 15.41 13.01 -10.17
N LEU A 161 14.63 13.91 -9.56
CA LEU A 161 15.15 15.10 -8.89
C LEU A 161 15.83 14.76 -7.55
N SER A 162 15.32 13.78 -6.81
CA SER A 162 15.99 13.19 -5.64
C SER A 162 17.36 12.59 -6.00
N THR A 163 17.43 11.87 -7.13
CA THR A 163 18.68 11.32 -7.68
C THR A 163 19.66 12.43 -8.05
N LEU A 164 19.20 13.51 -8.71
CA LEU A 164 20.03 14.67 -9.00
C LEU A 164 20.63 15.29 -7.73
N VAL A 165 19.83 15.52 -6.69
CA VAL A 165 20.29 16.15 -5.44
C VAL A 165 21.37 15.31 -4.74
N ILE A 166 21.20 13.99 -4.63
CA ILE A 166 22.23 13.10 -4.06
C ILE A 166 23.52 13.11 -4.87
N VAL A 167 23.43 13.12 -6.20
CA VAL A 167 24.60 13.15 -7.08
C VAL A 167 25.32 14.50 -7.04
N VAL A 168 24.58 15.61 -6.88
CA VAL A 168 25.14 16.95 -6.62
C VAL A 168 25.83 16.99 -5.24
N ALA A 169 25.23 16.44 -4.20
CA ALA A 169 25.85 16.35 -2.87
C ALA A 169 27.16 15.55 -2.90
N TYR A 170 27.18 14.39 -3.58
CA TYR A 170 28.38 13.59 -3.76
C TYR A 170 29.43 14.28 -4.66
N PHE A 171 29.02 15.05 -5.66
CA PHE A 171 29.94 15.84 -6.51
C PHE A 171 30.57 17.02 -5.75
N ALA A 172 29.81 17.73 -4.93
CA ALA A 172 30.33 18.74 -4.01
C ALA A 172 31.30 18.10 -3.00
N PHE A 173 30.94 16.94 -2.43
CA PHE A 173 31.80 16.17 -1.54
C PHE A 173 33.13 15.77 -2.20
N GLN A 174 33.12 15.29 -3.45
CA GLN A 174 34.33 14.99 -4.22
C GLN A 174 35.15 16.23 -4.62
N ARG A 175 34.60 17.44 -4.44
CA ARG A 175 35.31 18.73 -4.59
C ARG A 175 35.72 19.36 -3.25
N GLY A 176 35.59 18.65 -2.14
CA GLY A 176 36.05 19.10 -0.82
C GLY A 176 34.97 19.72 0.08
N ALA A 177 33.69 19.60 -0.26
CA ALA A 177 32.62 19.80 0.72
C ALA A 177 32.67 18.68 1.79
N GLY A 178 32.62 19.06 3.06
CA GLY A 178 32.95 18.20 4.21
C GLY A 178 33.43 19.04 5.39
N GLY A 179 33.52 18.45 6.59
CA GLY A 179 33.83 19.19 7.81
C GLY A 179 35.27 19.72 7.89
N ALA A 180 36.13 19.37 6.92
CA ALA A 180 37.47 19.93 6.75
C ALA A 180 37.53 21.47 6.62
N SER A 181 36.42 22.13 6.28
CA SER A 181 36.29 23.60 6.36
C SER A 181 34.86 24.03 6.71
N VAL A 182 34.69 25.21 7.31
CA VAL A 182 33.36 25.71 7.69
C VAL A 182 32.46 25.90 6.47
N GLY A 183 32.97 26.53 5.40
CA GLY A 183 32.22 26.71 4.14
C GLY A 183 31.89 25.40 3.43
N GLY A 184 32.84 24.45 3.39
CA GLY A 184 32.60 23.11 2.84
C GLY A 184 31.59 22.31 3.66
N GLY A 185 31.58 22.47 4.98
CA GLY A 185 30.62 21.81 5.88
C GLY A 185 29.22 22.41 5.79
N LEU A 186 29.09 23.73 5.73
CA LEU A 186 27.81 24.42 5.49
C LEU A 186 27.19 24.02 4.15
N LEU A 187 28.01 23.90 3.09
CA LEU A 187 27.57 23.40 1.79
C LEU A 187 27.10 21.93 1.85
N ALA A 188 27.83 21.08 2.56
CA ALA A 188 27.45 19.67 2.73
C ALA A 188 26.15 19.52 3.54
N TYR A 189 25.99 20.26 4.63
CA TYR A 189 24.76 20.30 5.43
C TYR A 189 23.57 20.83 4.61
N GLY A 190 23.75 21.95 3.89
CA GLY A 190 22.68 22.55 3.06
C GLY A 190 22.20 21.63 1.94
N LEU A 191 23.12 20.99 1.22
CA LEU A 191 22.78 19.97 0.21
C LEU A 191 22.13 18.72 0.85
N GLY A 192 22.50 18.39 2.09
CA GLY A 192 21.83 17.37 2.89
C GLY A 192 20.39 17.72 3.23
N VAL A 193 20.11 18.95 3.68
CA VAL A 193 18.75 19.43 3.97
C VAL A 193 17.89 19.45 2.71
N VAL A 194 18.42 19.90 1.57
CA VAL A 194 17.71 19.79 0.27
C VAL A 194 17.42 18.31 -0.05
N GLY A 195 18.36 17.40 0.22
CA GLY A 195 18.14 15.95 0.12
C GLY A 195 16.95 15.48 0.94
N LEU A 196 16.88 15.83 2.23
CA LEU A 196 15.77 15.45 3.11
C LEU A 196 14.42 16.04 2.66
N VAL A 197 14.41 17.30 2.22
CA VAL A 197 13.21 17.99 1.74
C VAL A 197 12.71 17.43 0.39
N MET A 198 13.56 16.76 -0.39
CA MET A 198 13.12 15.95 -1.53
C MET A 198 12.52 14.60 -1.09
N ARG A 199 13.18 13.88 -0.16
CA ARG A 199 12.69 12.62 0.46
C ARG A 199 13.39 12.35 1.80
N GLN A 200 12.64 11.94 2.84
CA GLN A 200 13.23 11.51 4.11
C GLN A 200 14.26 10.37 3.96
N THR A 201 14.03 9.40 3.06
CA THR A 201 14.92 8.24 2.84
C THR A 201 16.29 8.62 2.28
N ASN A 202 16.47 9.85 1.78
CA ASN A 202 17.77 10.36 1.37
C ASN A 202 18.74 10.50 2.56
N VAL A 203 18.26 10.50 3.81
CA VAL A 203 19.09 10.58 5.03
C VAL A 203 20.25 9.57 5.04
N PHE A 204 20.04 8.38 4.49
CA PHE A 204 21.09 7.36 4.39
C PHE A 204 22.19 7.78 3.39
N TRP A 205 21.83 8.44 2.29
CA TRP A 205 22.77 8.86 1.24
C TRP A 205 23.49 10.18 1.56
N VAL A 206 22.82 11.18 2.13
CA VAL A 206 23.47 12.46 2.49
C VAL A 206 24.05 12.48 3.92
N GLY A 207 23.50 11.68 4.83
CA GLY A 207 24.04 11.47 6.18
C GLY A 207 25.05 10.31 6.21
N VAL A 208 24.55 9.07 6.21
CA VAL A 208 25.37 7.87 6.51
C VAL A 208 26.49 7.62 5.49
N PHE A 209 26.17 7.62 4.19
CA PHE A 209 27.15 7.35 3.12
C PHE A 209 28.25 8.43 3.07
N LEU A 210 27.87 9.71 3.10
CA LEU A 210 28.86 10.80 3.11
C LEU A 210 29.66 10.84 4.42
N ALA A 211 29.08 10.46 5.56
CA ALA A 211 29.84 10.34 6.82
C ALA A 211 30.88 9.21 6.74
N GLY A 212 30.50 8.02 6.27
CA GLY A 212 31.46 6.93 6.05
C GLY A 212 32.59 7.33 5.10
N MET A 213 32.26 8.02 4.01
CA MET A 213 33.27 8.49 3.05
C MET A 213 34.17 9.61 3.60
N GLU A 214 33.65 10.55 4.39
CA GLU A 214 34.46 11.60 5.05
C GLU A 214 35.35 11.00 6.15
N TRP A 215 34.89 9.94 6.83
CA TRP A 215 35.70 9.19 7.81
C TRP A 215 36.85 8.45 7.12
N VAL A 216 36.60 7.69 6.05
CA VAL A 216 37.68 7.03 5.26
C VAL A 216 38.67 8.06 4.70
N ARG A 217 38.18 9.21 4.22
CA ARG A 217 39.03 10.35 3.83
C ARG A 217 39.86 10.86 5.02
N THR A 218 39.27 11.00 6.20
CA THR A 218 39.92 11.51 7.41
C THR A 218 41.02 10.56 7.91
N CYS A 219 40.78 9.25 7.92
CA CYS A 219 41.83 8.23 8.18
C CYS A 219 42.98 8.34 7.17
N THR A 220 42.65 8.48 5.87
CA THR A 220 43.66 8.63 4.81
C THR A 220 44.48 9.92 4.97
N ASP A 221 43.81 11.04 5.29
CA ASP A 221 44.39 12.34 5.62
C ASP A 221 45.38 12.25 6.80
N MET A 222 45.06 11.42 7.81
CA MET A 222 45.87 11.20 9.01
C MET A 222 47.07 10.30 8.73
N ALA A 223 46.86 9.15 8.07
CA ALA A 223 47.94 8.25 7.66
C ALA A 223 48.97 8.95 6.75
N ALA A 224 48.51 9.85 5.87
CA ALA A 224 49.39 10.66 5.00
C ALA A 224 50.16 11.76 5.74
N LYS A 225 49.81 12.07 6.99
CA LYS A 225 50.46 13.11 7.84
C LYS A 225 51.20 12.52 9.05
N GLY A 226 51.07 11.22 9.30
CA GLY A 226 51.78 10.54 10.38
C GLY A 226 53.30 10.52 10.16
N PRO A 227 54.10 10.38 11.23
CA PRO A 227 55.56 10.27 11.11
C PRO A 227 55.93 9.06 10.23
N THR A 228 56.84 9.28 9.28
CA THR A 228 57.35 8.22 8.40
C THR A 228 58.01 7.11 9.22
N ARG A 229 57.93 5.86 8.72
CA ARG A 229 58.31 4.63 9.44
C ARG A 229 59.73 4.67 10.05
N GLY A 230 59.83 5.15 11.28
CA GLY A 230 60.90 4.76 12.19
C GLY A 230 60.84 3.24 12.41
N GLY A 231 61.99 2.56 12.33
CA GLY A 231 62.03 1.11 12.39
C GLY A 231 61.46 0.58 13.71
N GLN A 232 60.37 -0.19 13.66
CA GLN A 232 59.82 -0.85 14.85
C GLN A 232 60.87 -1.78 15.45
N GLY A 233 61.10 -1.66 16.76
CA GLY A 233 61.96 -2.56 17.53
C GLY A 233 61.50 -4.02 17.42
N LYS A 234 62.42 -4.95 17.70
CA LYS A 234 62.10 -6.39 17.67
C LYS A 234 61.13 -6.80 18.78
N ASP A 235 60.98 -5.96 19.80
CA ASP A 235 60.35 -6.27 21.09
C ASP A 235 58.90 -5.74 21.21
N ALA A 236 58.38 -5.05 20.18
CA ALA A 236 56.98 -4.63 20.12
C ALA A 236 56.03 -5.83 20.18
N SER A 237 54.95 -5.71 20.97
CA SER A 237 54.03 -6.82 21.25
C SER A 237 53.29 -7.29 19.99
N LEU A 238 52.78 -8.53 19.99
CA LEU A 238 52.00 -9.06 18.87
C LEU A 238 50.76 -8.20 18.58
N ILE A 239 50.09 -7.72 19.63
CA ILE A 239 48.92 -6.83 19.56
C ILE A 239 49.32 -5.49 18.94
N GLU A 240 50.44 -4.91 19.34
CA GLU A 240 50.95 -3.63 18.83
C GLU A 240 51.40 -3.73 17.36
N ARG A 241 51.98 -4.86 16.94
CA ARG A 241 52.30 -5.11 15.52
C ARG A 241 51.07 -5.25 14.63
N VAL A 242 50.00 -5.88 15.13
CA VAL A 242 48.79 -6.16 14.34
C VAL A 242 47.81 -4.98 14.35
N LEU A 243 47.57 -4.35 15.51
CA LEU A 243 46.58 -3.26 15.65
C LEU A 243 47.21 -1.86 15.55
N GLY A 244 48.50 -1.71 15.85
CA GLY A 244 49.20 -0.43 15.84
C GLY A 244 49.16 0.36 14.52
N PRO A 245 49.10 -0.25 13.32
CA PRO A 245 48.82 0.49 12.08
C PRO A 245 47.44 1.16 12.10
N TYR A 246 46.42 0.42 12.54
CA TYR A 246 45.03 0.89 12.57
C TYR A 246 44.82 1.99 13.63
N THR A 247 45.52 1.92 14.77
CA THR A 247 45.50 3.00 15.77
C THR A 247 46.23 4.27 15.32
N ARG A 248 47.00 4.23 14.21
CA ARG A 248 47.58 5.41 13.53
C ARG A 248 46.78 5.89 12.32
N GLY A 249 45.65 5.24 12.01
CA GLY A 249 44.80 5.59 10.86
C GLY A 249 45.19 4.95 9.52
N GLU A 250 46.19 4.07 9.48
CA GLU A 250 46.40 3.17 8.32
C GLU A 250 45.15 2.27 8.21
N LEU A 251 44.49 2.17 7.05
CA LEU A 251 43.30 1.31 6.87
C LEU A 251 43.64 0.04 6.06
N HIS A 252 42.99 -1.08 6.41
CA HIS A 252 43.04 -2.30 5.61
C HIS A 252 42.06 -2.17 4.43
N ASP A 253 42.48 -1.50 3.36
CA ASP A 253 41.62 -1.19 2.22
C ASP A 253 42.20 -1.66 0.87
N PRO A 254 42.18 -2.98 0.60
CA PRO A 254 42.50 -3.52 -0.72
C PRO A 254 41.46 -3.13 -1.77
N SER A 255 41.79 -3.26 -3.06
CA SER A 255 40.80 -3.14 -4.14
C SER A 255 39.92 -4.39 -4.25
N ILE A 256 38.71 -4.24 -4.76
CA ILE A 256 37.73 -5.34 -4.87
C ILE A 256 38.21 -6.44 -5.84
N GLU A 257 39.02 -6.12 -6.86
CA GLU A 257 39.71 -7.11 -7.72
C GLU A 257 40.71 -7.98 -6.93
N GLU A 258 41.08 -7.57 -5.71
CA GLU A 258 42.13 -8.20 -4.91
C GLU A 258 41.68 -8.76 -3.56
N ALA A 259 40.52 -8.35 -3.04
CA ALA A 259 39.99 -8.68 -1.72
C ALA A 259 39.25 -10.03 -1.67
N GLY A 260 39.53 -10.85 -0.66
CA GLY A 260 38.72 -12.02 -0.29
C GLY A 260 37.71 -11.70 0.84
N PRO A 261 36.83 -12.64 1.23
CA PRO A 261 35.79 -12.38 2.24
C PRO A 261 36.30 -11.87 3.60
N LEU A 262 37.50 -12.30 4.03
CA LEU A 262 38.12 -11.83 5.28
C LEU A 262 38.64 -10.40 5.19
N ASP A 263 38.98 -9.89 4.00
CA ASP A 263 39.46 -8.52 3.83
C ASP A 263 38.34 -7.50 4.10
N PHE A 264 37.08 -7.84 3.86
CA PHE A 264 35.93 -7.03 4.26
C PHE A 264 35.82 -6.93 5.80
N LEU A 265 36.04 -8.03 6.52
CA LEU A 265 36.05 -8.04 7.98
C LEU A 265 37.24 -7.26 8.55
N TYR A 266 38.45 -7.43 8.01
CA TYR A 266 39.62 -6.66 8.42
C TYR A 266 39.49 -5.16 8.08
N CYS A 267 38.83 -4.81 6.97
CA CYS A 267 38.51 -3.43 6.62
C CYS A 267 37.60 -2.80 7.68
N LEU A 268 36.47 -3.44 8.01
CA LEU A 268 35.56 -3.00 9.08
C LEU A 268 36.28 -2.82 10.43
N ILE A 269 37.11 -3.79 10.82
CA ILE A 269 37.88 -3.73 12.07
C ILE A 269 38.88 -2.56 12.06
N SER A 270 39.62 -2.37 10.96
CA SER A 270 40.58 -1.25 10.85
C SER A 270 39.92 0.12 10.91
N ILE A 271 38.75 0.27 10.28
CA ILE A 271 37.92 1.47 10.34
C ILE A 271 37.48 1.74 11.79
N GLY A 272 36.87 0.74 12.45
CA GLY A 272 36.40 0.86 13.84
C GLY A 272 37.49 1.23 14.85
N ILE A 273 38.66 0.57 14.77
CA ILE A 273 39.82 0.89 15.62
C ILE A 273 40.28 2.34 15.37
N SER A 274 40.30 2.80 14.12
CA SER A 274 40.71 4.17 13.80
C SER A 274 39.77 5.24 14.35
N ALA A 275 38.47 4.98 14.51
CA ALA A 275 37.57 5.94 15.19
C ALA A 275 37.82 5.98 16.70
N ILE A 276 37.87 4.81 17.35
CA ILE A 276 38.09 4.70 18.80
C ILE A 276 39.43 5.34 19.21
N SER A 277 40.44 5.27 18.34
CA SER A 277 41.76 5.87 18.57
C SER A 277 41.79 7.40 18.39
N HIS A 278 40.85 8.00 17.64
CA HIS A 278 40.90 9.42 17.26
C HIS A 278 39.52 10.13 17.27
N PRO A 279 38.68 9.98 18.31
CA PRO A 279 37.28 10.43 18.28
C PRO A 279 37.13 11.93 18.02
N ILE A 280 38.00 12.78 18.59
CA ILE A 280 37.94 14.25 18.42
C ILE A 280 38.16 14.66 16.96
N ILE A 281 39.11 14.04 16.26
CA ILE A 281 39.42 14.36 14.86
C ILE A 281 38.29 13.88 13.94
N VAL A 282 37.75 12.69 14.20
CA VAL A 282 36.63 12.14 13.43
C VAL A 282 35.35 12.98 13.64
N ILE A 283 34.97 13.28 14.89
CA ILE A 283 33.76 14.09 15.20
C ILE A 283 33.88 15.50 14.60
N SER A 284 35.05 16.15 14.70
CA SER A 284 35.24 17.49 14.12
C SER A 284 35.26 17.51 12.58
N ARG A 285 35.49 16.37 11.90
CA ARG A 285 35.31 16.23 10.44
C ARG A 285 33.90 15.82 10.04
N LEU A 286 33.19 15.07 10.88
CA LEU A 286 31.82 14.60 10.63
C LEU A 286 30.71 15.57 11.07
N TRP A 287 31.07 16.76 11.59
CA TRP A 287 30.08 17.74 12.07
C TRP A 287 28.91 18.03 11.12
N PRO A 288 29.07 18.12 9.77
CA PRO A 288 27.94 18.42 8.88
C PRO A 288 26.91 17.30 8.84
N GLN A 289 27.38 16.04 8.82
CA GLN A 289 26.51 14.87 8.81
C GLN A 289 25.92 14.59 10.20
N ILE A 290 26.68 14.84 11.28
CA ILE A 290 26.16 14.77 12.65
C ILE A 290 25.05 15.81 12.83
N ALA A 291 25.26 17.07 12.41
CA ALA A 291 24.24 18.11 12.44
C ALA A 291 22.99 17.71 11.62
N LEU A 292 23.18 17.19 10.40
CA LEU A 292 22.08 16.73 9.55
C LEU A 292 21.27 15.60 10.20
N LEU A 293 21.93 14.62 10.82
CA LEU A 293 21.28 13.50 11.52
C LEU A 293 20.57 13.97 12.80
N LEU A 294 21.13 14.94 13.53
CA LEU A 294 20.48 15.53 14.71
C LEU A 294 19.25 16.38 14.31
N SER A 295 19.33 17.18 13.24
CA SER A 295 18.19 17.91 12.70
C SER A 295 17.09 16.98 12.20
N PHE A 296 17.44 15.86 11.55
CA PHE A 296 16.49 14.84 11.15
C PHE A 296 15.87 14.13 12.36
N GLY A 297 16.65 13.76 13.37
CA GLY A 297 16.15 13.16 14.61
C GLY A 297 15.20 14.10 15.38
N ALA A 298 15.53 15.38 15.46
CA ALA A 298 14.66 16.40 16.05
C ALA A 298 13.34 16.56 15.26
N PHE A 299 13.40 16.54 13.92
CA PHE A 299 12.20 16.49 13.07
C PHE A 299 11.36 15.24 13.34
N VAL A 300 11.95 14.04 13.43
CA VAL A 300 11.23 12.78 13.70
C VAL A 300 10.51 12.83 15.05
N VAL A 301 11.16 13.36 16.09
CA VAL A 301 10.56 13.54 17.42
C VAL A 301 9.41 14.56 17.38
N TRP A 302 9.58 15.68 16.69
CA TRP A 302 8.56 16.73 16.58
C TRP A 302 7.34 16.33 15.71
N ASN A 303 7.57 15.60 14.63
CA ASN A 303 6.55 15.13 13.70
C ASN A 303 5.85 13.83 14.17
N GLY A 304 6.36 13.19 15.23
CA GLY A 304 5.85 11.90 15.72
C GLY A 304 6.10 10.73 14.76
N GLY A 305 7.15 10.81 13.94
CA GLY A 305 7.46 9.78 12.93
C GLY A 305 8.39 10.25 11.82
N VAL A 306 8.84 9.30 11.00
CA VAL A 306 9.74 9.51 9.84
C VAL A 306 9.02 10.12 8.63
N VAL A 307 7.69 10.04 8.62
CA VAL A 307 6.80 10.36 7.50
C VAL A 307 5.91 11.55 7.83
N LEU A 308 5.72 12.48 6.89
CA LEU A 308 4.75 13.56 7.06
C LEU A 308 3.33 13.00 7.16
N GLY A 309 2.61 13.47 8.17
CA GLY A 309 1.19 13.26 8.38
C GLY A 309 0.71 14.32 9.37
N THR A 310 -0.27 15.12 8.94
CA THR A 310 -0.83 16.35 9.54
C THR A 310 -0.42 16.69 10.98
N LEU A 311 0.16 17.88 11.15
CA LEU A 311 0.30 18.54 12.45
C LEU A 311 -1.07 18.95 13.03
N PRO A 312 -1.22 19.05 14.35
CA PRO A 312 -2.38 19.69 14.95
C PRO A 312 -2.45 21.17 14.56
N ASN A 313 -3.59 21.62 14.03
CA ASN A 313 -3.85 23.05 13.81
C ASN A 313 -4.26 23.70 15.16
N PRO A 314 -3.47 24.62 15.72
CA PRO A 314 -3.70 25.18 17.06
C PRO A 314 -4.88 26.17 17.14
N LEU A 315 -5.57 26.45 16.03
CA LEU A 315 -6.73 27.36 15.96
C LEU A 315 -8.06 26.63 15.69
N SER A 316 -8.07 25.29 15.67
CA SER A 316 -9.27 24.46 15.61
C SER A 316 -9.37 23.54 16.83
N THR A 317 -10.58 23.28 17.30
CA THR A 317 -10.85 22.32 18.39
C THR A 317 -10.33 20.92 18.06
N PRO A 318 -9.97 20.10 19.07
CA PRO A 318 -9.19 18.88 18.88
C PRO A 318 -10.00 17.70 18.33
N THR A 319 -10.43 17.79 17.07
CA THR A 319 -10.77 16.61 16.27
C THR A 319 -9.49 15.87 15.90
N LEU A 320 -9.24 14.73 16.55
CA LEU A 320 -8.13 13.83 16.23
C LEU A 320 -8.39 13.09 14.91
N THR A 321 -8.27 13.80 13.79
CA THR A 321 -8.12 13.19 12.46
C THR A 321 -6.70 12.66 12.31
N GLU A 322 -6.40 11.55 13.00
CA GLU A 322 -5.16 10.81 12.78
C GLU A 322 -5.27 10.04 11.46
N LEU A 323 -4.87 10.71 10.37
CA LEU A 323 -5.16 10.28 9.01
C LEU A 323 -4.32 9.07 8.61
N GLY A 324 -5.02 8.02 8.17
CA GLY A 324 -4.48 6.67 7.93
C GLY A 324 -3.54 6.56 6.72
N ASP A 325 -2.29 7.00 6.91
CA ASP A 325 -1.10 6.50 6.21
C ASP A 325 0.19 6.53 7.06
N LYS A 326 0.24 7.27 8.17
CA LYS A 326 1.35 7.15 9.15
C LYS A 326 1.49 5.71 9.67
N SER A 327 0.37 5.00 9.86
CA SER A 327 0.31 3.57 10.20
C SER A 327 0.87 2.65 9.10
N ASN A 328 0.73 3.03 7.83
CA ASN A 328 1.15 2.22 6.68
C ASN A 328 2.64 2.40 6.32
N HIS A 329 3.37 3.29 7.02
CA HIS A 329 4.78 3.59 6.77
C HIS A 329 5.64 3.45 8.04
N VAL A 330 5.30 2.51 8.91
CA VAL A 330 6.17 2.06 10.00
C VAL A 330 7.45 1.43 9.43
N ALA A 331 8.60 1.73 10.04
CA ALA A 331 9.89 1.18 9.62
C ALA A 331 10.04 -0.30 10.01
N THR A 332 9.62 -1.21 9.13
CA THR A 332 9.81 -2.66 9.26
C THR A 332 11.25 -3.09 8.97
N LEU A 333 11.62 -4.32 9.35
CA LEU A 333 12.85 -4.96 8.85
C LEU A 333 12.51 -5.94 7.70
N HIS A 334 12.64 -5.48 6.46
CA HIS A 334 12.44 -6.27 5.24
C HIS A 334 13.79 -6.65 4.59
N LEU A 335 14.52 -7.58 5.18
CA LEU A 335 15.82 -8.09 4.71
C LEU A 335 15.76 -8.60 3.27
N THR A 336 14.64 -9.19 2.85
CA THR A 336 14.44 -9.73 1.49
C THR A 336 14.55 -8.66 0.39
N GLN A 337 14.39 -7.37 0.70
CA GLN A 337 14.69 -6.26 -0.23
C GLN A 337 16.16 -6.27 -0.70
N MET A 338 17.09 -6.69 0.16
CA MET A 338 18.50 -6.88 -0.21
C MET A 338 18.74 -8.10 -1.10
N LEU A 339 17.78 -9.04 -1.16
CA LEU A 339 17.80 -10.15 -2.10
C LEU A 339 17.22 -9.71 -3.46
N TYR A 340 16.06 -9.03 -3.46
CA TYR A 340 15.42 -8.48 -4.68
C TYR A 340 16.34 -7.54 -5.50
N LEU A 341 17.24 -6.82 -4.81
CA LEU A 341 18.23 -5.95 -5.44
C LEU A 341 19.12 -6.67 -6.46
N TRP A 342 19.48 -7.95 -6.24
CA TRP A 342 20.42 -8.64 -7.13
C TRP A 342 19.79 -9.08 -8.45
N PRO A 343 18.60 -9.73 -8.50
CA PRO A 343 17.86 -9.95 -9.74
C PRO A 343 17.51 -8.64 -10.47
N PHE A 344 17.15 -7.57 -9.75
CA PHE A 344 16.92 -6.25 -10.35
C PHE A 344 18.17 -5.70 -11.04
N ILE A 345 19.33 -5.75 -10.37
CA ILE A 345 20.62 -5.35 -10.97
C ILE A 345 20.99 -6.27 -12.13
N ALA A 346 20.75 -7.58 -12.03
CA ALA A 346 21.02 -8.57 -13.07
C ALA A 346 20.21 -8.28 -14.33
N PHE A 347 18.90 -8.08 -14.20
CA PHE A 347 17.98 -7.76 -15.30
C PHE A 347 18.36 -6.45 -16.00
N PHE A 348 18.37 -5.32 -15.28
CA PHE A 348 18.70 -4.01 -15.85
C PHE A 348 20.21 -3.77 -16.11
N SER A 349 21.03 -4.81 -16.00
CA SER A 349 22.44 -4.81 -16.42
C SER A 349 22.84 -6.04 -17.23
N PHE A 350 21.89 -6.87 -17.70
CA PHE A 350 22.15 -8.18 -18.32
C PHE A 350 23.20 -8.17 -19.45
N PRO A 351 23.24 -7.19 -20.38
CA PRO A 351 24.27 -7.12 -21.43
C PRO A 351 25.71 -7.00 -20.90
N LEU A 352 25.91 -6.56 -19.66
CA LEU A 352 27.23 -6.47 -19.02
C LEU A 352 27.66 -7.79 -18.35
N PHE A 353 26.71 -8.68 -18.05
CA PHE A 353 26.96 -10.01 -17.50
C PHE A 353 27.08 -11.11 -18.57
N LEU A 354 26.62 -10.86 -19.80
CA LEU A 354 26.64 -11.85 -20.88
C LEU A 354 28.05 -12.44 -21.18
N PRO A 355 29.15 -11.67 -21.29
CA PRO A 355 30.50 -12.23 -21.49
C PRO A 355 30.98 -13.08 -20.30
N THR A 356 30.51 -12.73 -19.11
CA THR A 356 30.77 -13.42 -17.84
C THR A 356 30.06 -14.77 -17.80
N VAL A 357 28.79 -14.84 -18.19
CA VAL A 357 28.03 -16.10 -18.28
C VAL A 357 28.62 -17.01 -19.34
N ILE A 358 28.98 -16.47 -20.51
CA ILE A 358 29.62 -17.23 -21.60
C ILE A 358 30.97 -17.83 -21.17
N THR A 359 31.75 -17.15 -20.31
CA THR A 359 33.00 -17.72 -19.78
C THR A 359 32.78 -18.69 -18.61
N ALA A 360 31.69 -18.54 -17.84
CA ALA A 360 31.27 -19.49 -16.81
C ALA A 360 30.75 -20.83 -17.36
N LEU A 361 30.35 -20.89 -18.64
CA LEU A 361 30.03 -22.13 -19.36
C LEU A 361 31.26 -22.98 -19.72
N SER A 362 32.48 -22.54 -19.40
CA SER A 362 33.68 -23.38 -19.52
C SER A 362 33.83 -24.30 -18.29
N PRO A 363 34.20 -25.59 -18.46
CA PRO A 363 34.19 -26.58 -17.38
C PRO A 363 35.40 -26.43 -16.44
N THR A 364 35.38 -25.40 -15.58
CA THR A 364 36.32 -25.23 -14.48
C THR A 364 35.59 -25.27 -13.15
N PHE A 365 35.79 -26.34 -12.37
CA PHE A 365 35.20 -26.46 -11.04
C PHE A 365 35.65 -25.32 -10.11
N PRO A 366 34.72 -24.69 -9.35
CA PRO A 366 35.08 -23.71 -8.33
C PRO A 366 35.88 -24.39 -7.21
N ARG A 367 36.71 -23.62 -6.50
CA ARG A 367 37.41 -24.13 -5.31
C ARG A 367 36.40 -24.53 -4.25
N ALA A 368 36.70 -25.59 -3.48
CA ALA A 368 35.81 -26.08 -2.41
C ALA A 368 35.42 -24.98 -1.40
N SER A 369 36.32 -24.03 -1.10
CA SER A 369 36.02 -22.86 -0.28
C SER A 369 35.00 -21.91 -0.92
N THR A 370 35.11 -21.64 -2.23
CA THR A 370 34.14 -20.84 -2.98
C THR A 370 32.77 -21.51 -3.01
N LEU A 371 32.73 -22.84 -3.19
CA LEU A 371 31.50 -23.62 -3.15
C LEU A 371 30.84 -23.59 -1.76
N ALA A 372 31.62 -23.71 -0.68
CA ALA A 372 31.12 -23.62 0.69
C ALA A 372 30.50 -22.24 1.00
N TRP A 373 31.15 -21.14 0.57
CA TRP A 373 30.57 -19.79 0.71
C TRP A 373 29.30 -19.59 -0.12
N ALA A 374 29.24 -20.16 -1.33
CA ALA A 374 28.03 -20.10 -2.16
C ALA A 374 26.86 -20.88 -1.53
N LEU A 375 27.11 -22.08 -1.01
CA LEU A 375 26.10 -22.89 -0.31
C LEU A 375 25.61 -22.20 0.98
N LEU A 376 26.51 -21.58 1.74
CA LEU A 376 26.15 -20.80 2.94
C LEU A 376 25.29 -19.57 2.57
N ALA A 377 25.62 -18.87 1.49
CA ALA A 377 24.83 -17.74 1.00
C ALA A 377 23.44 -18.17 0.50
N ILE A 378 23.33 -19.32 -0.16
CA ILE A 378 22.05 -19.93 -0.56
C ILE A 378 21.22 -20.29 0.68
N ALA A 379 21.80 -21.00 1.65
CA ALA A 379 21.11 -21.38 2.89
C ALA A 379 20.60 -20.14 3.66
N LEU A 380 21.43 -19.10 3.81
CA LEU A 380 21.04 -17.84 4.45
C LEU A 380 19.94 -17.11 3.66
N SER A 381 20.00 -17.13 2.33
CA SER A 381 18.95 -16.52 1.48
C SER A 381 17.61 -17.23 1.62
N LEU A 382 17.61 -18.57 1.68
CA LEU A 382 16.39 -19.37 1.90
C LEU A 382 15.78 -19.11 3.29
N VAL A 383 16.62 -19.00 4.34
CA VAL A 383 16.18 -18.63 5.70
C VAL A 383 15.56 -17.22 5.71
N ILE A 384 16.18 -16.24 5.02
CA ILE A 384 15.62 -14.88 4.91
C ILE A 384 14.31 -14.87 4.14
N VAL A 385 14.20 -15.58 3.02
CA VAL A 385 12.95 -15.67 2.23
C VAL A 385 11.84 -16.32 3.05
N HIS A 386 12.12 -17.40 3.78
CA HIS A 386 11.11 -18.11 4.57
C HIS A 386 10.60 -17.32 5.79
N PHE A 387 11.49 -16.66 6.54
CA PHE A 387 11.11 -15.96 7.78
C PHE A 387 10.92 -14.45 7.64
N ASN A 388 11.20 -13.84 6.48
CA ASN A 388 11.21 -12.38 6.36
C ASN A 388 10.80 -11.82 4.98
N THR A 389 10.15 -12.61 4.14
CA THR A 389 9.40 -12.07 2.98
C THR A 389 8.18 -11.30 3.50
N LEU A 390 8.18 -9.97 3.39
CA LEU A 390 7.04 -9.13 3.76
C LEU A 390 6.27 -8.73 2.50
N ILE A 391 5.07 -9.29 2.32
CA ILE A 391 4.17 -8.90 1.24
C ILE A 391 3.31 -7.74 1.75
N HIS A 392 3.59 -6.52 1.28
CA HIS A 392 2.84 -5.34 1.70
C HIS A 392 1.42 -5.36 1.11
N PRO A 393 0.35 -4.99 1.85
CA PRO A 393 -1.02 -5.04 1.34
C PRO A 393 -1.23 -4.30 0.01
N PHE A 394 -0.63 -3.12 -0.17
CA PHE A 394 -0.70 -2.38 -1.44
C PHE A 394 -0.04 -3.11 -2.62
N THR A 395 0.93 -4.01 -2.40
CA THR A 395 1.50 -4.85 -3.47
C THR A 395 0.48 -5.83 -4.04
N LEU A 396 -0.48 -6.30 -3.23
CA LEU A 396 -1.57 -7.19 -3.68
C LEU A 396 -2.88 -6.46 -3.99
N ALA A 397 -3.08 -5.24 -3.49
CA ALA A 397 -4.31 -4.48 -3.68
C ALA A 397 -4.28 -3.46 -4.83
N ASP A 398 -3.12 -2.90 -5.18
CA ASP A 398 -3.03 -1.77 -6.11
C ASP A 398 -2.54 -2.17 -7.52
N ASN A 399 -3.48 -2.43 -8.41
CA ASN A 399 -3.24 -2.79 -9.81
C ASN A 399 -2.60 -1.68 -10.67
N ARG A 400 -2.38 -0.48 -10.13
CA ARG A 400 -1.66 0.62 -10.81
C ARG A 400 -0.14 0.43 -10.73
N HIS A 401 0.35 -0.24 -9.67
CA HIS A 401 1.76 -0.54 -9.48
C HIS A 401 2.13 -1.85 -10.17
N TYR A 402 3.08 -1.84 -11.12
CA TYR A 402 3.36 -3.06 -11.91
C TYR A 402 3.82 -4.28 -11.08
N MET A 403 4.35 -4.07 -9.87
CA MET A 403 4.69 -5.14 -8.93
C MET A 403 3.48 -5.99 -8.51
N PHE A 404 2.26 -5.45 -8.57
CA PHE A 404 1.03 -6.23 -8.43
C PHE A 404 0.98 -7.38 -9.44
N TYR A 405 1.30 -7.16 -10.71
CA TYR A 405 1.28 -8.23 -11.71
C TYR A 405 2.43 -9.23 -11.52
N VAL A 406 3.57 -8.79 -10.96
CA VAL A 406 4.69 -9.68 -10.61
C VAL A 406 4.29 -10.64 -9.49
N PHE A 407 3.65 -10.14 -8.42
CA PHE A 407 3.22 -10.96 -7.28
C PHE A 407 1.88 -11.69 -7.51
N ARG A 408 1.03 -11.22 -8.43
CA ARG A 408 -0.28 -11.83 -8.74
C ARG A 408 -0.23 -13.02 -9.71
N HIS A 409 0.82 -13.15 -10.52
CA HIS A 409 0.87 -14.17 -11.58
C HIS A 409 1.83 -15.32 -11.32
N GLU A 410 2.81 -15.15 -10.43
CA GLU A 410 3.60 -16.26 -9.89
C GLU A 410 3.82 -16.06 -8.37
N PRO A 411 3.68 -17.11 -7.54
CA PRO A 411 4.30 -17.10 -6.22
C PRO A 411 5.82 -17.15 -6.44
N VAL A 412 6.48 -15.98 -6.43
CA VAL A 412 7.89 -15.84 -6.84
C VAL A 412 8.82 -16.50 -5.81
N SER A 413 8.97 -17.81 -5.94
CA SER A 413 10.06 -18.57 -5.36
C SER A 413 11.35 -18.08 -6.00
N PHE A 414 12.03 -17.14 -5.33
CA PHE A 414 13.22 -16.46 -5.84
C PHE A 414 14.38 -17.45 -6.02
N GLY A 415 14.41 -18.10 -7.18
CA GLY A 415 15.47 -19.03 -7.58
C GLY A 415 16.84 -18.36 -7.43
N THR A 416 17.71 -18.97 -6.62
CA THR A 416 18.94 -18.35 -6.11
C THR A 416 19.99 -18.15 -7.22
N THR A 417 19.82 -17.07 -7.98
CA THR A 417 20.72 -16.60 -9.03
C THR A 417 21.99 -16.00 -8.42
N THR A 418 22.82 -16.87 -7.84
CA THR A 418 24.09 -16.49 -7.21
C THR A 418 25.04 -15.83 -8.22
N GLY A 419 25.61 -14.69 -7.83
CA GLY A 419 26.61 -13.96 -8.61
C GLY A 419 27.97 -14.66 -8.62
N LEU A 420 28.07 -15.81 -9.29
CA LEU A 420 29.27 -16.65 -9.34
C LEU A 420 30.37 -16.05 -10.23
N GLN A 421 31.18 -15.14 -9.70
CA GLN A 421 32.49 -14.77 -10.28
C GLN A 421 33.57 -14.48 -9.25
N GLU A 422 34.57 -15.37 -9.17
CA GLU A 422 35.94 -14.98 -8.82
C GLU A 422 36.96 -15.79 -9.65
N THR A 423 37.05 -15.51 -10.95
CA THR A 423 38.01 -16.16 -11.87
C THR A 423 39.42 -15.57 -11.76
N ARG A 424 39.96 -15.45 -10.54
CA ARG A 424 41.28 -14.83 -10.28
C ARG A 424 42.44 -15.74 -10.74
N ARG A 425 42.83 -15.59 -12.01
CA ARG A 425 44.01 -16.23 -12.63
C ARG A 425 45.29 -15.88 -11.86
N ARG A 426 45.80 -16.79 -11.03
CA ARG A 426 47.18 -16.78 -10.51
C ARG A 426 48.12 -17.68 -11.34
N GLY A 427 48.19 -17.40 -12.64
CA GLY A 427 49.30 -17.87 -13.48
C GLY A 427 50.43 -16.85 -13.43
N LYS A 428 51.66 -17.26 -13.09
CA LYS A 428 52.84 -16.40 -13.29
C LYS A 428 52.98 -16.14 -14.80
N PRO A 429 52.99 -14.89 -15.28
CA PRO A 429 53.12 -14.62 -16.71
C PRO A 429 54.50 -15.06 -17.22
N SER A 430 54.53 -15.64 -18.43
CA SER A 430 55.80 -15.88 -19.13
C SER A 430 56.50 -14.55 -19.41
N ARG A 431 57.83 -14.57 -19.42
CA ARG A 431 58.70 -13.38 -19.38
C ARG A 431 58.71 -12.55 -20.68
N SER A 432 57.90 -12.91 -21.66
CA SER A 432 57.86 -12.34 -23.03
C SER A 432 56.70 -11.37 -23.31
N ALA A 433 55.69 -11.26 -22.44
CA ALA A 433 54.52 -10.40 -22.65
C ALA A 433 54.65 -8.99 -22.02
N MET A 434 55.88 -8.52 -21.74
CA MET A 434 56.12 -7.29 -20.95
C MET A 434 56.21 -6.03 -21.82
N GLN A 435 55.16 -5.73 -22.60
CA GLN A 435 55.03 -4.44 -23.30
C GLN A 435 54.10 -3.50 -22.52
N LYS A 436 54.55 -2.27 -22.28
CA LYS A 436 53.98 -1.35 -21.29
C LYS A 436 52.50 -1.03 -21.54
N SER A 437 51.64 -1.49 -20.63
CA SER A 437 50.38 -0.83 -20.29
C SER A 437 50.50 -0.32 -18.86
N GLU A 438 50.58 1.00 -18.69
CA GLU A 438 50.70 1.64 -17.38
C GLU A 438 49.32 1.64 -16.68
N ARG A 439 48.94 0.48 -16.11
CA ARG A 439 47.83 0.40 -15.14
C ARG A 439 48.18 1.31 -13.96
N ASN A 440 47.43 2.40 -13.81
CA ASN A 440 47.63 3.37 -12.75
C ASN A 440 46.89 2.88 -11.48
N PRO A 441 47.58 2.40 -10.42
CA PRO A 441 46.97 1.60 -9.35
C PRO A 441 45.99 2.37 -8.46
N ALA A 442 45.93 3.69 -8.58
CA ALA A 442 44.89 4.50 -7.94
C ALA A 442 43.48 4.22 -8.51
N ALA A 443 43.34 3.59 -9.68
CA ALA A 443 42.10 3.54 -10.45
C ALA A 443 41.04 2.53 -9.97
N GLU A 444 41.31 1.72 -8.94
CA GLU A 444 40.48 0.56 -8.61
C GLU A 444 39.52 0.83 -7.44
N THR A 445 38.33 0.21 -7.47
CA THR A 445 37.30 0.35 -6.42
C THR A 445 37.76 -0.30 -5.12
N LYS A 446 37.47 0.34 -3.98
CA LYS A 446 37.96 -0.02 -2.65
C LYS A 446 36.96 -0.78 -1.80
N THR A 447 37.48 -1.58 -0.87
CA THR A 447 36.70 -2.42 0.06
C THR A 447 35.89 -1.55 1.02
N SER A 448 36.50 -0.45 1.50
CA SER A 448 35.84 0.58 2.32
C SER A 448 34.58 1.15 1.64
N PHE A 449 34.69 1.55 0.37
CA PHE A 449 33.57 2.05 -0.43
C PHE A 449 32.46 1.00 -0.58
N ALA A 450 32.81 -0.26 -0.83
CA ALA A 450 31.83 -1.35 -0.95
C ALA A 450 31.06 -1.58 0.36
N LEU A 451 31.74 -1.55 1.51
CA LEU A 451 31.11 -1.69 2.82
C LEU A 451 30.16 -0.53 3.14
N ILE A 452 30.58 0.71 2.89
CA ILE A 452 29.76 1.90 3.13
C ILE A 452 28.55 1.93 2.17
N TRP A 453 28.74 1.54 0.90
CA TRP A 453 27.66 1.40 -0.08
C TRP A 453 26.68 0.29 0.31
N LEU A 454 27.15 -0.89 0.74
CA LEU A 454 26.31 -1.99 1.20
C LEU A 454 25.51 -1.61 2.45
N LEU A 455 26.15 -1.00 3.46
CA LEU A 455 25.48 -0.52 4.67
C LEU A 455 24.40 0.53 4.35
N THR A 456 24.71 1.50 3.50
CA THR A 456 23.76 2.53 3.07
C THR A 456 22.59 1.92 2.30
N THR A 457 22.88 0.98 1.40
CA THR A 457 21.88 0.28 0.59
C THR A 457 20.98 -0.59 1.47
N ALA A 458 21.55 -1.30 2.44
CA ALA A 458 20.82 -2.07 3.43
C ALA A 458 19.88 -1.18 4.24
N LEU A 459 20.38 -0.08 4.82
CA LEU A 459 19.55 0.89 5.56
C LEU A 459 18.45 1.50 4.67
N SER A 460 18.76 1.82 3.41
CA SER A 460 17.83 2.45 2.46
C SER A 460 16.76 1.50 1.87
N LEU A 461 16.93 0.19 2.01
CA LEU A 461 16.03 -0.82 1.43
C LEU A 461 15.31 -1.67 2.49
N ILE A 462 16.01 -2.07 3.56
CA ILE A 462 15.45 -2.92 4.61
C ILE A 462 14.34 -2.19 5.38
N THR A 463 14.46 -0.86 5.56
CA THR A 463 13.43 -0.06 6.24
C THR A 463 12.21 0.25 5.37
N ALA A 464 12.17 -0.20 4.12
CA ALA A 464 11.05 0.00 3.20
C ALA A 464 10.18 -1.27 3.17
N PRO A 465 8.94 -1.26 3.71
CA PRO A 465 8.07 -2.43 3.66
C PRO A 465 7.64 -2.76 2.22
N LEU A 466 7.26 -1.73 1.44
CA LEU A 466 6.79 -1.85 0.07
C LEU A 466 7.93 -2.18 -0.91
N VAL A 467 7.71 -3.11 -1.85
CA VAL A 467 8.70 -3.50 -2.86
C VAL A 467 8.46 -2.71 -4.15
N GLU A 468 9.42 -1.85 -4.53
CA GLU A 468 9.34 -1.04 -5.76
C GLU A 468 10.72 -0.82 -6.40
N PRO A 469 10.83 -0.77 -7.75
CA PRO A 469 12.10 -0.57 -8.43
C PRO A 469 12.67 0.84 -8.21
N ARG A 470 11.81 1.80 -7.83
CA ARG A 470 12.18 3.19 -7.60
C ARG A 470 13.17 3.31 -6.43
N TYR A 471 13.06 2.45 -5.43
CA TYR A 471 14.00 2.37 -4.30
C TYR A 471 15.37 1.83 -4.71
N PHE A 472 15.45 0.95 -5.72
CA PHE A 472 16.72 0.38 -6.21
C PHE A 472 17.51 1.32 -7.14
N ILE A 473 16.93 2.47 -7.56
CA ILE A 473 17.59 3.46 -8.43
C ILE A 473 18.87 4.00 -7.78
N LEU A 474 18.78 4.50 -6.54
CA LEU A 474 19.91 5.09 -5.81
C LEU A 474 21.02 4.05 -5.49
N PRO A 475 20.71 2.87 -4.92
CA PRO A 475 21.67 1.76 -4.80
C PRO A 475 22.42 1.45 -6.08
N ASN A 476 21.71 1.22 -7.20
CA ASN A 476 22.36 0.91 -8.47
C ASN A 476 23.17 2.10 -8.98
N HIS A 477 22.68 3.33 -8.92
CA HIS A 477 23.42 4.51 -9.37
C HIS A 477 24.72 4.74 -8.58
N ALA A 478 24.70 4.53 -7.26
CA ALA A 478 25.90 4.57 -6.42
C ALA A 478 26.87 3.43 -6.80
N ARG A 479 26.36 2.21 -7.04
CA ARG A 479 27.14 1.05 -7.52
C ARG A 479 27.69 1.22 -8.95
N ARG A 480 27.04 2.03 -9.80
CA ARG A 480 27.52 2.34 -11.16
C ARG A 480 28.67 3.36 -11.14
N ASN A 481 28.77 4.19 -10.09
CA ASN A 481 29.72 5.31 -9.96
C ASN A 481 31.17 5.03 -9.47
N PRO A 482 31.60 3.79 -9.16
CA PRO A 482 33.02 3.45 -9.16
C PRO A 482 33.63 3.53 -10.57
N ARG A 483 34.94 3.30 -10.66
CA ARG A 483 35.70 3.46 -11.91
C ARG A 483 35.53 2.23 -12.85
N ARG A 484 34.78 2.46 -13.95
CA ARG A 484 34.68 1.66 -15.22
C ARG A 484 33.76 0.43 -15.31
N TYR A 485 33.45 0.04 -16.57
CA TYR A 485 32.50 -0.98 -17.03
C TYR A 485 33.00 -1.79 -18.27
N LEU A 486 32.26 -2.86 -18.64
CA LEU A 486 32.54 -3.84 -19.73
C LEU A 486 31.94 -3.46 -21.12
N THR A 487 32.20 -4.28 -22.15
CA THR A 487 31.65 -4.18 -23.52
C THR A 487 31.40 -5.53 -24.23
N SER A 488 30.13 -5.79 -24.65
CA SER A 488 29.67 -6.48 -25.91
C SER A 488 30.15 -7.90 -26.34
N PRO A 489 29.46 -8.59 -27.30
CA PRO A 489 28.02 -8.59 -27.63
C PRO A 489 27.39 -9.98 -28.00
N LEU A 490 26.04 -10.12 -27.89
CA LEU A 490 25.15 -11.01 -28.70
C LEU A 490 25.28 -12.57 -28.53
N GLN A 491 24.30 -13.46 -28.80
CA GLN A 491 22.81 -13.40 -28.97
C GLN A 491 22.12 -14.73 -28.45
N PRO A 492 21.12 -15.47 -29.05
CA PRO A 492 20.22 -16.36 -28.26
C PRO A 492 20.05 -17.84 -28.73
N VAL A 493 19.30 -18.66 -27.96
CA VAL A 493 18.30 -19.70 -28.36
C VAL A 493 17.58 -20.20 -27.09
N ALA A 494 16.40 -20.84 -27.21
CA ALA A 494 15.48 -21.19 -26.10
C ALA A 494 15.48 -22.68 -25.68
N GLY A 495 14.81 -23.01 -24.58
CA GLY A 495 14.56 -24.38 -24.08
C GLY A 495 13.56 -24.41 -22.90
N GLU A 496 12.73 -25.46 -22.82
CA GLU A 496 11.48 -25.49 -22.03
C GLU A 496 11.56 -26.16 -20.63
N LEU A 497 10.45 -26.02 -19.89
CA LEU A 497 9.70 -27.09 -19.20
C LEU A 497 9.61 -27.12 -17.65
N ALA A 498 8.34 -27.12 -17.22
CA ALA A 498 7.64 -27.40 -15.95
C ALA A 498 8.26 -28.42 -14.94
N THR A 499 7.75 -28.65 -13.70
CA THR A 499 6.34 -28.73 -13.25
C THR A 499 6.18 -28.82 -11.71
N ARG A 500 4.94 -28.62 -11.20
CA ARG A 500 4.27 -29.19 -9.99
C ARG A 500 4.36 -28.52 -8.59
N LEU A 501 3.19 -28.01 -8.16
CA LEU A 501 2.39 -28.37 -6.96
C LEU A 501 2.98 -28.25 -5.52
N SER A 502 2.33 -27.41 -4.69
CA SER A 502 1.64 -27.84 -3.45
C SER A 502 0.65 -26.74 -2.97
N ALA A 503 -0.11 -27.00 -1.89
CA ALA A 503 -1.27 -26.23 -1.43
C ALA A 503 -0.90 -25.02 -0.53
N PRO A 504 -1.81 -24.05 -0.30
CA PRO A 504 -1.59 -22.93 0.62
C PRO A 504 -1.84 -23.31 2.10
N ASP A 505 -0.98 -22.83 2.99
CA ASP A 505 -1.15 -22.88 4.45
C ASP A 505 -1.88 -21.63 4.99
N GLU A 506 -2.40 -21.69 6.21
CA GLU A 506 -3.22 -20.63 6.82
C GLU A 506 -2.41 -19.38 7.22
N GLU A 507 -2.76 -18.21 6.67
CA GLU A 507 -2.17 -16.93 7.07
C GLU A 507 -2.79 -16.37 8.37
N ALA A 508 -1.94 -15.89 9.28
CA ALA A 508 -2.36 -15.40 10.59
C ALA A 508 -3.15 -14.07 10.53
N MET A 509 -4.12 -13.92 11.45
CA MET A 509 -4.81 -12.64 11.69
C MET A 509 -3.88 -11.66 12.41
N ALA A 510 -3.86 -10.40 11.94
CA ALA A 510 -3.20 -9.31 12.65
C ALA A 510 -4.11 -8.76 13.74
N GLN A 511 -3.60 -8.66 14.96
CA GLN A 511 -4.35 -8.13 16.12
C GLN A 511 -4.17 -6.61 16.18
N GLU A 512 -5.23 -5.87 15.83
CA GLU A 512 -5.30 -4.40 15.90
C GLU A 512 -5.75 -3.95 17.30
N THR A 513 -5.57 -2.67 17.65
CA THR A 513 -5.95 -2.14 18.97
C THR A 513 -7.44 -1.82 19.05
N ALA A 514 -8.14 -2.38 20.05
CA ALA A 514 -9.56 -2.16 20.29
C ALA A 514 -9.99 -0.67 20.33
N LEU A 515 -11.11 -0.36 19.69
CA LEU A 515 -11.64 1.01 19.59
C LEU A 515 -12.88 1.25 20.46
N LYS A 516 -12.86 2.32 21.26
CA LYS A 516 -14.04 2.82 21.98
C LYS A 516 -14.95 3.64 21.07
N THR A 517 -16.26 3.50 21.25
CA THR A 517 -17.27 4.34 20.57
C THR A 517 -17.18 5.79 21.08
N THR A 518 -16.94 6.74 20.18
CA THR A 518 -16.74 8.17 20.49
C THR A 518 -17.96 9.06 20.20
N LEU A 519 -19.08 8.47 19.76
CA LEU A 519 -20.33 9.19 19.47
C LEU A 519 -20.98 9.71 20.77
N PRO A 520 -21.62 10.89 20.74
CA PRO A 520 -22.42 11.38 21.87
C PRO A 520 -23.74 10.60 21.99
N GLU A 521 -24.29 10.51 23.20
CA GLU A 521 -25.63 9.95 23.44
C GLU A 521 -26.72 10.69 22.65
N TYR A 522 -26.54 11.99 22.43
CA TYR A 522 -27.42 12.84 21.64
C TYR A 522 -26.60 13.80 20.78
N ASP A 523 -26.82 13.78 19.46
CA ASP A 523 -26.28 14.77 18.53
C ASP A 523 -27.38 15.76 18.11
N PRO A 524 -27.26 17.08 18.36
CA PRO A 524 -28.22 18.09 17.91
C PRO A 524 -28.24 18.34 16.39
N ALA A 525 -27.27 17.81 15.63
CA ALA A 525 -27.26 17.86 14.16
C ALA A 525 -27.89 16.62 13.51
N CYS A 526 -28.03 15.50 14.23
CA CYS A 526 -28.52 14.25 13.66
C CYS A 526 -30.04 14.29 13.37
N TYR A 527 -30.41 14.10 12.10
CA TYR A 527 -31.80 14.10 11.63
C TYR A 527 -32.71 13.01 12.23
N LEU A 528 -32.14 12.03 12.97
CA LEU A 528 -32.87 10.91 13.56
C LEU A 528 -33.06 11.02 15.08
N CYS A 529 -32.28 11.84 15.79
CA CYS A 529 -32.44 12.01 17.23
C CYS A 529 -33.83 12.58 17.61
N PRO A 530 -34.34 12.29 18.83
CA PRO A 530 -35.58 12.89 19.34
C PRO A 530 -35.53 14.43 19.29
N LYS A 531 -36.68 15.09 19.10
CA LYS A 531 -36.81 16.57 19.02
C LYS A 531 -36.03 17.31 17.92
N ASN A 532 -35.05 16.69 17.24
CA ASN A 532 -34.35 17.32 16.11
C ASN A 532 -35.27 17.45 14.89
N LYS A 533 -34.86 18.27 13.92
CA LYS A 533 -35.52 18.33 12.60
C LYS A 533 -35.00 17.22 11.69
N ARG A 534 -35.87 16.64 10.86
CA ARG A 534 -35.52 15.75 9.76
C ARG A 534 -35.02 16.54 8.54
N ALA A 535 -34.62 15.83 7.49
CA ALA A 535 -34.01 16.45 6.31
C ALA A 535 -34.96 17.38 5.54
N GLN A 536 -36.28 17.11 5.54
CA GLN A 536 -37.30 18.01 4.98
C GLN A 536 -37.88 19.03 5.99
N GLY A 537 -37.33 19.10 7.20
CA GLY A 537 -37.59 20.18 8.17
C GLY A 537 -38.69 19.91 9.21
N ASP A 538 -39.48 18.84 9.04
CA ASP A 538 -40.36 18.27 10.07
C ASP A 538 -39.59 17.99 11.37
N GLN A 539 -40.26 18.04 12.53
CA GLN A 539 -39.62 17.76 13.83
C GLN A 539 -39.92 16.33 14.32
N ASN A 540 -38.90 15.63 14.81
CA ASN A 540 -39.05 14.34 15.46
C ASN A 540 -39.76 14.51 16.83
N PRO A 541 -40.62 13.56 17.25
CA PRO A 541 -41.20 13.56 18.58
C PRO A 541 -40.12 13.33 19.66
N ASP A 542 -40.49 13.52 20.93
CA ASP A 542 -39.64 13.19 22.07
C ASP A 542 -39.67 11.69 22.42
N TYR A 543 -39.43 10.84 21.41
CA TYR A 543 -39.56 9.40 21.52
C TYR A 543 -38.56 8.78 22.52
N LYS A 544 -38.96 7.67 23.17
CA LYS A 544 -38.19 7.02 24.26
C LYS A 544 -37.72 5.61 23.97
N ASN A 545 -38.28 4.95 22.95
CA ASN A 545 -37.92 3.62 22.50
C ASN A 545 -37.62 3.68 20.99
N THR A 546 -38.32 2.90 20.17
CA THR A 546 -38.34 3.03 18.71
C THR A 546 -39.19 4.19 18.22
N PHE A 547 -38.81 4.83 17.12
CA PHE A 547 -39.67 5.75 16.36
C PHE A 547 -39.63 5.40 14.87
N VAL A 548 -40.79 5.41 14.21
CA VAL A 548 -40.94 5.14 12.77
C VAL A 548 -41.63 6.30 12.07
N PHE A 549 -41.19 6.59 10.85
CA PHE A 549 -41.77 7.60 9.98
C PHE A 549 -41.59 7.21 8.51
N VAL A 550 -42.41 7.78 7.63
CA VAL A 550 -42.25 7.63 6.17
C VAL A 550 -40.98 8.37 5.73
N ASN A 551 -40.10 7.71 4.98
CA ASN A 551 -38.80 8.24 4.61
C ASN A 551 -38.96 9.52 3.77
N ASP A 552 -38.41 10.65 4.25
CA ASP A 552 -38.35 11.94 3.55
C ASP A 552 -37.94 11.78 2.06
N TYR A 553 -36.98 10.87 1.79
CA TYR A 553 -36.50 10.54 0.44
C TYR A 553 -36.88 9.10 0.03
N SER A 554 -38.16 8.74 0.17
CA SER A 554 -38.71 7.44 -0.24
C SER A 554 -38.38 7.10 -1.70
N ALA A 555 -37.76 5.93 -1.91
CA ALA A 555 -37.34 5.42 -3.22
C ALA A 555 -38.52 4.94 -4.08
N VAL A 556 -39.53 4.31 -3.45
CA VAL A 556 -40.85 4.03 -4.03
C VAL A 556 -41.92 4.88 -3.35
N LYS A 557 -42.98 5.21 -4.07
CA LYS A 557 -44.08 6.07 -3.59
C LYS A 557 -45.43 5.44 -3.87
N GLU A 558 -46.44 5.80 -3.07
CA GLU A 558 -47.81 5.29 -3.22
C GLU A 558 -48.46 5.76 -4.53
N SER A 559 -48.07 6.96 -4.98
CA SER A 559 -48.48 7.57 -6.24
C SER A 559 -47.25 7.98 -7.05
N GLN A 560 -47.29 7.71 -8.35
CA GLN A 560 -46.32 8.11 -9.36
C GLN A 560 -47.04 8.38 -10.68
N ALA A 561 -46.33 8.95 -11.67
CA ALA A 561 -46.88 9.11 -13.00
C ALA A 561 -47.19 7.74 -13.63
N GLU A 562 -48.34 7.62 -14.32
CA GLU A 562 -48.69 6.38 -15.01
C GLU A 562 -47.69 6.08 -16.14
N TYR A 563 -47.12 4.88 -16.12
CA TYR A 563 -46.27 4.37 -17.18
C TYR A 563 -47.01 3.28 -17.95
N HIS A 564 -47.51 3.64 -19.13
CA HIS A 564 -48.18 2.73 -20.06
C HIS A 564 -47.20 2.38 -21.20
N PRO A 565 -46.53 1.22 -21.18
CA PRO A 565 -45.66 0.82 -22.29
C PRO A 565 -46.48 0.54 -23.55
N GLU A 566 -46.05 1.07 -24.71
CA GLU A 566 -46.66 0.79 -26.02
C GLU A 566 -46.35 -0.64 -26.53
N ALA A 567 -46.79 -1.65 -25.79
CA ALA A 567 -46.63 -3.05 -26.16
C ALA A 567 -47.37 -3.35 -27.48
N LYS A 568 -46.62 -3.84 -28.48
CA LYS A 568 -47.13 -4.25 -29.79
C LYS A 568 -46.78 -5.71 -30.02
N GLU A 569 -47.78 -6.50 -30.40
CA GLU A 569 -47.61 -7.95 -30.56
C GLU A 569 -46.63 -8.26 -31.70
N GLY A 570 -45.59 -9.04 -31.41
CA GLY A 570 -44.52 -9.36 -32.36
C GLY A 570 -43.42 -8.29 -32.55
N ASP A 571 -43.48 -7.15 -31.84
CA ASP A 571 -42.45 -6.11 -31.92
C ASP A 571 -41.21 -6.42 -31.04
N LEU A 572 -40.03 -6.03 -31.55
CA LEU A 572 -38.74 -6.26 -30.90
C LEU A 572 -38.52 -5.39 -29.65
N SER A 573 -39.05 -4.15 -29.63
CA SER A 573 -38.98 -3.32 -28.41
C SER A 573 -39.84 -3.93 -27.30
N SER A 574 -41.02 -4.44 -27.65
CA SER A 574 -41.94 -5.12 -26.74
C SER A 574 -41.38 -6.46 -26.22
N LEU A 575 -40.48 -7.09 -26.98
CA LEU A 575 -39.74 -8.28 -26.54
C LEU A 575 -38.59 -7.96 -25.59
N LEU A 576 -37.76 -6.96 -25.91
CA LEU A 576 -36.48 -6.70 -25.23
C LEU A 576 -36.52 -5.62 -24.15
N LEU A 577 -37.38 -4.60 -24.27
CA LEU A 577 -37.39 -3.39 -23.44
C LEU A 577 -38.62 -3.35 -22.54
N ARG A 578 -38.73 -4.33 -21.64
CA ARG A 578 -39.81 -4.43 -20.66
C ARG A 578 -39.51 -3.60 -19.43
N ALA A 579 -40.53 -2.91 -18.92
CA ALA A 579 -40.49 -2.17 -17.65
C ALA A 579 -41.89 -2.19 -17.03
N GLU A 580 -41.95 -2.35 -15.70
CA GLU A 580 -43.20 -2.46 -14.94
C GLU A 580 -43.28 -1.37 -13.85
N PRO A 581 -44.42 -0.70 -13.66
CA PRO A 581 -44.55 0.37 -12.67
C PRO A 581 -44.73 -0.20 -11.25
N VAL A 582 -43.70 -0.07 -10.42
CA VAL A 582 -43.76 -0.45 -8.99
C VAL A 582 -44.14 0.76 -8.13
N THR A 583 -45.21 0.66 -7.35
CA THR A 583 -45.54 1.62 -6.27
C THR A 583 -45.30 0.98 -4.91
N GLY A 584 -45.24 1.80 -3.85
CA GLY A 584 -44.84 1.32 -2.54
C GLY A 584 -44.64 2.40 -1.48
N LYS A 585 -44.12 2.02 -0.32
CA LYS A 585 -43.91 2.95 0.81
C LYS A 585 -42.61 2.63 1.54
N CYS A 586 -41.71 3.60 1.66
CA CYS A 586 -40.48 3.47 2.43
C CYS A 586 -40.66 4.09 3.83
N TYR A 587 -40.26 3.36 4.85
CA TYR A 587 -40.19 3.82 6.24
C TYR A 587 -38.75 3.77 6.75
N VAL A 588 -38.43 4.66 7.68
CA VAL A 588 -37.23 4.59 8.53
C VAL A 588 -37.69 4.26 9.96
N LEU A 589 -37.01 3.32 10.61
CA LEU A 589 -37.26 2.90 11.99
C LEU A 589 -36.00 3.11 12.82
N THR A 590 -36.01 4.07 13.75
CA THR A 590 -34.94 4.18 14.77
C THR A 590 -35.11 3.10 15.84
N PHE A 591 -34.01 2.53 16.31
CA PHE A 591 -34.03 1.45 17.30
C PHE A 591 -33.97 1.96 18.75
N SER A 592 -33.36 3.12 18.96
CA SER A 592 -33.12 3.75 20.27
C SER A 592 -33.22 5.27 20.14
N PRO A 593 -33.53 6.04 21.20
CA PRO A 593 -33.32 7.48 21.22
C PRO A 593 -31.83 7.87 21.35
N GLN A 594 -30.98 6.95 21.81
CA GLN A 594 -29.55 7.19 22.04
C GLN A 594 -28.74 6.96 20.76
N HIS A 595 -28.00 7.99 20.36
CA HIS A 595 -27.26 8.06 19.09
C HIS A 595 -25.95 7.26 19.07
N ASN A 596 -25.40 6.91 20.24
CA ASN A 596 -24.13 6.21 20.40
C ASN A 596 -24.23 4.68 20.50
N LEU A 597 -25.45 4.11 20.47
CA LEU A 597 -25.67 2.67 20.56
C LEU A 597 -25.84 2.04 19.17
N THR A 598 -25.56 0.74 19.09
CA THR A 598 -25.90 -0.15 17.96
C THR A 598 -26.69 -1.35 18.47
N LEU A 599 -27.18 -2.23 17.59
CA LEU A 599 -27.84 -3.48 18.03
C LEU A 599 -26.96 -4.36 18.92
N ALA A 600 -25.63 -4.28 18.77
CA ALA A 600 -24.68 -5.03 19.61
C ALA A 600 -24.59 -4.51 21.06
N ASP A 601 -25.03 -3.26 21.31
CA ASP A 601 -25.03 -2.60 22.63
C ASP A 601 -26.40 -2.72 23.33
N LEU A 602 -27.43 -3.24 22.66
CA LEU A 602 -28.78 -3.39 23.18
C LEU A 602 -29.04 -4.80 23.71
N THR A 603 -29.65 -4.89 24.89
CA THR A 603 -30.14 -6.19 25.41
C THR A 603 -31.30 -6.74 24.56
N PRO A 604 -31.56 -8.06 24.59
CA PRO A 604 -32.71 -8.64 23.86
C PRO A 604 -34.05 -7.99 24.20
N ALA A 605 -34.23 -7.52 25.45
CA ALA A 605 -35.42 -6.79 25.89
C ALA A 605 -35.53 -5.38 25.29
N GLN A 606 -34.42 -4.74 24.90
CA GLN A 606 -34.41 -3.46 24.18
C GLN A 606 -34.53 -3.63 22.66
N ILE A 607 -34.12 -4.79 22.11
CA ILE A 607 -34.34 -5.14 20.70
C ILE A 607 -35.77 -5.62 20.44
N LEU A 608 -36.45 -6.23 21.43
CA LEU A 608 -37.83 -6.71 21.31
C LEU A 608 -38.82 -5.63 20.79
N PRO A 609 -38.81 -4.36 21.24
CA PRO A 609 -39.59 -3.28 20.63
C PRO A 609 -39.37 -3.08 19.12
N VAL A 610 -38.16 -3.31 18.61
CA VAL A 610 -37.83 -3.24 17.17
C VAL A 610 -38.54 -4.37 16.43
N VAL A 611 -38.43 -5.60 16.93
CA VAL A 611 -39.11 -6.80 16.39
C VAL A 611 -40.63 -6.63 16.42
N GLN A 612 -41.17 -6.08 17.50
CA GLN A 612 -42.59 -5.75 17.63
C GLN A 612 -43.03 -4.68 16.62
N MET A 613 -42.23 -3.64 16.38
CA MET A 613 -42.57 -2.61 15.40
C MET A 613 -42.50 -3.13 13.96
N TRP A 614 -41.51 -3.96 13.61
CA TRP A 614 -41.50 -4.68 12.33
C TRP A 614 -42.75 -5.57 12.17
N SER A 615 -43.14 -6.32 13.20
CA SER A 615 -44.36 -7.15 13.19
C SER A 615 -45.64 -6.31 13.06
N LYS A 616 -45.71 -5.12 13.66
CA LYS A 616 -46.83 -4.18 13.51
C LYS A 616 -46.95 -3.65 12.07
N ILE A 617 -45.83 -3.20 11.49
CA ILE A 617 -45.82 -2.68 10.11
C ILE A 617 -46.23 -3.79 9.12
N TYR A 618 -45.76 -5.02 9.33
CA TYR A 618 -46.18 -6.17 8.52
C TYR A 618 -47.69 -6.43 8.63
N ALA A 619 -48.24 -6.47 9.86
CA ALA A 619 -49.68 -6.63 10.07
C ALA A 619 -50.51 -5.53 9.39
N ALA A 620 -50.07 -4.26 9.45
CA ALA A 620 -50.77 -3.12 8.87
C ALA A 620 -50.84 -3.13 7.32
N HIS A 621 -49.98 -3.91 6.65
CA HIS A 621 -49.95 -4.04 5.17
C HIS A 621 -50.35 -5.44 4.66
N LEU A 622 -50.58 -6.41 5.55
CA LEU A 622 -50.89 -7.81 5.22
C LEU A 622 -52.30 -7.93 4.63
N SER A 623 -52.43 -8.57 3.46
CA SER A 623 -53.72 -8.73 2.79
C SER A 623 -54.71 -9.54 3.62
N PRO A 624 -55.99 -9.12 3.71
CA PRO A 624 -57.08 -9.91 4.29
C PRO A 624 -57.31 -11.28 3.64
N LYS A 625 -56.70 -11.55 2.48
CA LYS A 625 -56.72 -12.87 1.81
C LYS A 625 -55.65 -13.83 2.35
N SER A 626 -54.62 -13.33 3.04
CA SER A 626 -53.50 -14.15 3.52
C SER A 626 -53.95 -15.03 4.70
N PRO A 627 -53.58 -16.32 4.77
CA PRO A 627 -53.92 -17.16 5.92
C PRO A 627 -53.29 -16.63 7.23
N LEU A 628 -52.20 -15.86 7.13
CA LEU A 628 -51.55 -15.19 8.26
C LEU A 628 -52.37 -14.02 8.84
N TYR A 629 -53.37 -13.50 8.12
CA TYR A 629 -54.22 -12.39 8.60
C TYR A 629 -54.97 -12.75 9.88
N SER A 630 -55.32 -14.03 10.05
CA SER A 630 -55.96 -14.56 11.26
C SER A 630 -55.08 -14.53 12.53
N LEU A 631 -53.76 -14.35 12.37
CA LEU A 631 -52.77 -14.36 13.46
C LEU A 631 -52.42 -12.94 13.95
N GLN A 632 -53.00 -11.90 13.37
CA GLN A 632 -52.75 -10.52 13.78
C GLN A 632 -53.24 -10.28 15.23
N PRO A 633 -52.42 -9.63 16.09
CA PRO A 633 -52.92 -9.13 17.36
C PRO A 633 -54.04 -8.11 17.12
N ALA A 634 -55.13 -8.17 17.90
CA ALA A 634 -56.27 -7.25 17.74
C ALA A 634 -55.90 -5.75 17.88
N THR A 635 -54.78 -5.45 18.53
CA THR A 635 -54.19 -4.11 18.68
C THR A 635 -53.33 -3.66 17.50
N SER A 636 -53.09 -4.51 16.49
CA SER A 636 -52.29 -4.23 15.29
C SER A 636 -53.15 -3.96 14.04
N ALA A 637 -54.45 -4.25 14.10
CA ALA A 637 -55.40 -4.02 13.00
C ALA A 637 -55.94 -2.56 12.92
N ALA A 638 -55.58 -1.72 13.91
CA ALA A 638 -55.88 -0.29 13.89
C ALA A 638 -54.63 0.50 13.47
N SER A 639 -54.79 1.44 12.53
CA SER A 639 -53.75 2.42 12.19
C SER A 639 -53.40 3.24 13.44
N ASP A 640 -52.14 3.23 13.84
CA ASP A 640 -51.63 3.96 15.01
C ASP A 640 -51.10 5.34 14.54
N PRO A 641 -51.88 6.44 14.70
CA PRO A 641 -51.56 7.72 14.09
C PRO A 641 -50.28 8.35 14.66
N ASP A 642 -49.94 8.04 15.91
CA ASP A 642 -48.74 8.56 16.59
C ASP A 642 -47.43 8.03 16.00
N TYR A 643 -47.49 6.98 15.17
CA TYR A 643 -46.35 6.36 14.48
C TYR A 643 -46.39 6.51 12.95
N GLY A 644 -47.38 7.23 12.39
CA GLY A 644 -47.47 7.45 10.93
C GLY A 644 -47.67 6.19 10.07
N VAL A 645 -47.96 5.03 10.68
CA VAL A 645 -48.26 3.78 9.98
C VAL A 645 -49.74 3.78 9.56
N SER A 646 -50.03 4.44 8.44
CA SER A 646 -51.33 4.36 7.79
C SER A 646 -51.55 2.97 7.17
N ALA A 647 -52.82 2.58 7.03
CA ALA A 647 -53.18 1.56 6.05
C ALA A 647 -52.70 1.96 4.64
N PRO A 648 -52.41 1.01 3.75
CA PRO A 648 -51.97 1.31 2.39
C PRO A 648 -53.10 1.82 1.49
N THR A 649 -52.77 2.69 0.54
CA THR A 649 -53.73 3.17 -0.48
C THR A 649 -54.07 2.14 -1.55
N ALA A 650 -53.20 1.15 -1.77
CA ALA A 650 -53.41 -0.01 -2.62
C ALA A 650 -52.65 -1.22 -2.03
N GLN A 651 -53.14 -2.45 -2.22
CA GLN A 651 -52.52 -3.64 -1.63
C GLN A 651 -51.09 -3.84 -2.18
N TYR A 652 -50.12 -3.97 -1.27
CA TYR A 652 -48.74 -4.32 -1.60
C TYR A 652 -48.54 -5.84 -1.53
N ARG A 653 -47.56 -6.33 -2.30
CA ARG A 653 -47.21 -7.77 -2.36
C ARG A 653 -46.02 -8.10 -1.46
N TRP A 654 -45.04 -7.22 -1.33
CA TRP A 654 -43.85 -7.47 -0.52
C TRP A 654 -43.59 -6.39 0.54
N MET A 655 -42.88 -6.77 1.60
CA MET A 655 -42.34 -5.87 2.63
C MET A 655 -40.91 -6.30 2.97
N GLN A 656 -39.93 -5.57 2.45
CA GLN A 656 -38.53 -5.81 2.76
C GLN A 656 -38.11 -5.02 4.00
N ILE A 657 -37.66 -5.72 5.03
CA ILE A 657 -37.01 -5.13 6.21
C ILE A 657 -35.50 -5.26 6.02
N PHE A 658 -34.74 -4.19 6.29
CA PHE A 658 -33.27 -4.24 6.25
C PHE A 658 -32.59 -3.19 7.16
N GLU A 659 -31.33 -3.44 7.52
CA GLU A 659 -30.41 -2.50 8.16
C GLU A 659 -29.11 -2.42 7.35
N ASN A 660 -28.53 -1.21 7.23
CA ASN A 660 -27.16 -1.02 6.75
C ASN A 660 -26.35 -0.37 7.88
N LYS A 661 -25.50 -1.14 8.57
CA LYS A 661 -24.64 -0.66 9.65
C LYS A 661 -23.28 -0.21 9.12
N GLY A 662 -22.93 1.05 9.40
CA GLY A 662 -21.60 1.62 9.17
C GLY A 662 -21.34 2.10 7.72
N ALA A 663 -20.40 3.05 7.59
CA ALA A 663 -20.09 3.71 6.32
C ALA A 663 -19.54 2.76 5.24
N ALA A 664 -18.98 1.61 5.62
CA ALA A 664 -18.54 0.58 4.69
C ALA A 664 -19.68 0.00 3.84
N MET A 665 -20.92 0.04 4.35
CA MET A 665 -22.15 -0.42 3.69
C MET A 665 -23.02 0.75 3.21
N GLY A 666 -22.41 1.92 2.96
CA GLY A 666 -23.08 3.10 2.44
C GLY A 666 -23.95 3.87 3.45
N CYS A 667 -23.96 3.49 4.73
CA CYS A 667 -24.74 4.19 5.74
C CYS A 667 -24.12 5.55 6.10
N SER A 668 -24.89 6.63 5.92
CA SER A 668 -24.44 8.02 6.05
C SER A 668 -24.86 8.73 7.35
N ASN A 669 -25.71 8.10 8.17
CA ASN A 669 -26.11 8.61 9.49
C ASN A 669 -25.86 7.52 10.54
N PRO A 670 -24.98 7.76 11.55
CA PRO A 670 -24.57 6.72 12.49
C PRO A 670 -25.60 6.41 13.60
N HIS A 671 -26.72 7.13 13.68
CA HIS A 671 -27.80 6.82 14.63
C HIS A 671 -28.39 5.42 14.35
N PRO A 672 -28.66 4.58 15.37
CA PRO A 672 -29.15 3.21 15.16
C PRO A 672 -30.54 3.19 14.52
N HIS A 673 -30.62 2.73 13.27
CA HIS A 673 -31.86 2.65 12.50
C HIS A 673 -31.84 1.56 11.42
N GLY A 674 -33.03 1.07 11.09
CA GLY A 674 -33.30 0.24 9.92
C GLY A 674 -34.30 0.90 8.99
N GLN A 675 -34.63 0.20 7.90
CA GLN A 675 -35.61 0.61 6.91
C GLN A 675 -36.62 -0.51 6.63
N VAL A 676 -37.82 -0.10 6.20
CA VAL A 676 -38.86 -1.02 5.70
C VAL A 676 -39.40 -0.46 4.39
N TRP A 677 -39.30 -1.23 3.31
CA TRP A 677 -39.86 -0.84 2.00
C TRP A 677 -40.97 -1.82 1.62
N THR A 678 -42.20 -1.34 1.42
CA THR A 678 -43.29 -2.12 0.82
C THR A 678 -43.37 -1.86 -0.68
N THR A 679 -43.75 -2.87 -1.48
CA THR A 679 -43.84 -2.77 -2.94
C THR A 679 -45.03 -3.57 -3.51
N THR A 680 -45.61 -3.09 -4.63
CA THR A 680 -46.59 -3.85 -5.42
C THR A 680 -45.99 -5.05 -6.15
N GLY A 681 -44.73 -4.94 -6.59
CA GLY A 681 -43.93 -6.05 -7.10
C GLY A 681 -43.25 -6.86 -5.99
N THR A 682 -42.77 -8.06 -6.33
CA THR A 682 -41.82 -8.83 -5.50
C THR A 682 -40.39 -8.44 -5.91
N PRO A 683 -39.45 -8.18 -4.99
CA PRO A 683 -38.04 -7.98 -5.33
C PRO A 683 -37.40 -9.26 -5.89
N GLU A 684 -36.27 -9.11 -6.58
CA GLU A 684 -35.58 -10.21 -7.28
C GLU A 684 -35.18 -11.36 -6.34
N GLU A 685 -34.32 -11.11 -5.34
CA GLU A 685 -33.76 -12.15 -4.46
C GLU A 685 -34.85 -12.99 -3.76
N PRO A 686 -35.87 -12.40 -3.09
CA PRO A 686 -36.91 -13.21 -2.43
C PRO A 686 -37.90 -13.82 -3.42
N GLY A 687 -38.00 -13.29 -4.65
CA GLY A 687 -38.79 -13.89 -5.72
C GLY A 687 -38.16 -15.19 -6.23
N GLN A 688 -36.85 -15.16 -6.51
CA GLN A 688 -36.07 -16.35 -6.87
C GLN A 688 -36.05 -17.37 -5.73
N GLU A 689 -35.88 -16.92 -4.48
CA GLU A 689 -35.91 -17.80 -3.31
C GLU A 689 -37.27 -18.49 -3.16
N LEU A 690 -38.37 -17.73 -3.25
CA LEU A 690 -39.74 -18.24 -3.12
C LEU A 690 -40.04 -19.31 -4.19
N GLU A 691 -39.59 -19.12 -5.43
CA GLU A 691 -39.70 -20.15 -6.48
C GLU A 691 -39.02 -21.46 -6.06
N GLN A 692 -37.78 -21.39 -5.55
CA GLN A 692 -37.04 -22.59 -5.14
C GLN A 692 -37.61 -23.23 -3.86
N LEU A 693 -38.15 -22.44 -2.92
CA LEU A 693 -38.87 -22.96 -1.76
C LEU A 693 -40.14 -23.71 -2.17
N GLN A 694 -40.97 -23.14 -3.05
CA GLN A 694 -42.18 -23.79 -3.57
C GLN A 694 -41.84 -25.05 -4.38
N LYS A 695 -40.79 -24.99 -5.21
CA LYS A 695 -40.31 -26.14 -5.97
C LYS A 695 -39.84 -27.27 -5.05
N TYR A 696 -38.98 -26.99 -4.07
CA TYR A 696 -38.53 -27.99 -3.10
C TYR A 696 -39.72 -28.61 -2.38
N ARG A 697 -40.67 -27.80 -1.92
CA ARG A 697 -41.87 -28.24 -1.22
C ARG A 697 -42.77 -29.15 -2.07
N CYS A 698 -42.91 -28.85 -3.35
CA CYS A 698 -43.61 -29.69 -4.32
C CYS A 698 -42.89 -31.03 -4.55
N GLU A 699 -41.57 -31.00 -4.76
CA GLU A 699 -40.73 -32.18 -5.01
C GLU A 699 -40.59 -33.09 -3.78
N HIS A 700 -40.65 -32.53 -2.56
CA HIS A 700 -40.40 -33.23 -1.28
C HIS A 700 -41.68 -33.38 -0.43
N ALA A 701 -42.82 -33.58 -1.09
CA ALA A 701 -44.10 -33.98 -0.46
C ALA A 701 -44.58 -33.07 0.69
N GLY A 702 -44.39 -31.75 0.56
CA GLY A 702 -44.81 -30.75 1.55
C GLY A 702 -43.82 -30.48 2.68
N GLN A 703 -42.56 -30.94 2.55
CA GLN A 703 -41.43 -30.53 3.38
C GLN A 703 -40.96 -29.10 3.05
N ASN A 704 -40.17 -28.47 3.93
CA ASN A 704 -39.81 -27.05 3.80
C ASN A 704 -38.29 -26.90 3.93
N LEU A 705 -37.63 -26.47 2.84
CA LEU A 705 -36.17 -26.49 2.66
C LEU A 705 -35.40 -25.93 3.86
N LEU A 706 -35.77 -24.75 4.35
CA LEU A 706 -35.07 -24.10 5.46
C LEU A 706 -35.33 -24.75 6.83
N ALA A 707 -36.45 -25.45 7.01
CA ALA A 707 -36.71 -26.24 8.22
C ALA A 707 -35.87 -27.53 8.23
N ASP A 708 -35.79 -28.23 7.09
CA ASP A 708 -34.95 -29.42 6.93
C ASP A 708 -33.45 -29.07 6.98
N TYR A 709 -33.06 -27.90 6.44
CA TYR A 709 -31.71 -27.36 6.58
C TYR A 709 -31.37 -27.00 8.03
N ALA A 710 -32.26 -26.30 8.75
CA ALA A 710 -32.07 -26.02 10.18
C ALA A 710 -31.91 -27.30 11.01
N LYS A 711 -32.70 -28.34 10.70
CA LYS A 711 -32.58 -29.66 11.31
C LYS A 711 -31.21 -30.31 11.00
N LEU A 712 -30.79 -30.32 9.73
CA LEU A 712 -29.49 -30.87 9.32
C LEU A 712 -28.32 -30.15 10.00
N GLU A 713 -28.38 -28.83 10.15
CA GLU A 713 -27.34 -28.08 10.87
C GLU A 713 -27.36 -28.34 12.37
N MET A 714 -28.51 -28.59 12.99
CA MET A 714 -28.58 -29.06 14.39
C MET A 714 -28.01 -30.47 14.58
N GLU A 715 -28.06 -31.33 13.56
CA GLU A 715 -27.40 -32.64 13.54
C GLU A 715 -25.88 -32.51 13.34
N LYS A 716 -25.44 -31.66 12.39
CA LYS A 716 -24.03 -31.45 12.00
C LYS A 716 -23.21 -30.60 12.97
N LYS A 717 -23.80 -29.53 13.49
CA LYS A 717 -23.26 -28.57 14.49
C LYS A 717 -22.05 -27.73 14.07
N GLU A 718 -21.29 -28.17 13.07
CA GLU A 718 -20.05 -27.55 12.58
C GLU A 718 -20.18 -26.06 12.21
N ARG A 719 -21.31 -25.64 11.61
CA ARG A 719 -21.57 -24.26 11.18
C ARG A 719 -22.42 -23.41 12.15
N ILE A 720 -22.84 -23.94 13.30
CA ILE A 720 -23.67 -23.20 14.29
C ILE A 720 -22.85 -22.13 15.00
N VAL A 721 -23.33 -20.89 14.98
CA VAL A 721 -22.75 -19.75 15.73
C VAL A 721 -23.43 -19.55 17.09
N PHE A 722 -24.76 -19.66 17.13
CA PHE A 722 -25.60 -19.51 18.32
C PHE A 722 -26.92 -20.29 18.16
N GLN A 723 -27.58 -20.63 19.26
CA GLN A 723 -28.97 -21.11 19.25
C GLN A 723 -29.64 -20.96 20.62
N ASN A 724 -30.94 -20.70 20.62
CA ASN A 724 -31.83 -20.76 21.78
C ASN A 724 -32.93 -21.80 21.54
N ALA A 725 -34.12 -21.67 22.14
CA ALA A 725 -35.18 -22.68 21.98
C ALA A 725 -35.78 -22.66 20.57
N SER A 726 -36.10 -21.48 20.04
CA SER A 726 -36.84 -21.31 18.78
C SER A 726 -35.97 -20.97 17.57
N PHE A 727 -34.78 -20.39 17.77
CA PHE A 727 -33.91 -19.93 16.69
C PHE A 727 -32.53 -20.60 16.68
N LEU A 728 -31.98 -20.69 15.46
CA LEU A 728 -30.67 -21.24 15.13
C LEU A 728 -29.92 -20.20 14.29
N VAL A 729 -28.67 -19.92 14.64
CA VAL A 729 -27.78 -19.05 13.87
C VAL A 729 -26.66 -19.90 13.29
N VAL A 730 -26.49 -19.88 11.97
CA VAL A 730 -25.41 -20.58 11.27
C VAL A 730 -24.62 -19.63 10.37
N CYS A 731 -23.37 -19.95 10.05
CA CYS A 731 -22.81 -19.53 8.77
C CYS A 731 -23.34 -20.48 7.69
N PRO A 732 -24.16 -20.04 6.72
CA PRO A 732 -24.79 -20.95 5.78
C PRO A 732 -23.73 -21.67 4.92
N TRP A 733 -23.99 -22.92 4.53
CA TRP A 733 -23.03 -23.71 3.73
C TRP A 733 -22.69 -23.05 2.38
N TRP A 734 -23.66 -22.34 1.81
CA TRP A 734 -23.55 -21.56 0.58
C TRP A 734 -23.02 -20.13 0.77
N ALA A 735 -22.54 -19.76 1.96
CA ALA A 735 -22.13 -18.39 2.26
C ALA A 735 -21.18 -17.78 1.23
N VAL A 736 -21.41 -16.51 0.90
CA VAL A 736 -20.60 -15.69 0.00
C VAL A 736 -19.73 -14.72 0.79
N TRP A 737 -20.29 -14.09 1.82
CA TRP A 737 -19.57 -13.12 2.65
C TRP A 737 -18.71 -13.82 3.72
N PRO A 738 -17.54 -13.25 4.11
CA PRO A 738 -16.54 -13.95 4.93
C PRO A 738 -17.03 -14.50 6.28
N PHE A 739 -17.97 -13.80 6.91
CA PHE A 739 -18.58 -14.18 8.18
C PHE A 739 -20.11 -14.14 8.10
N GLU A 740 -20.65 -14.40 6.91
CA GLU A 740 -22.10 -14.44 6.66
C GLU A 740 -22.83 -15.25 7.74
N THR A 741 -23.94 -14.73 8.25
CA THR A 741 -24.80 -15.51 9.15
C THR A 741 -26.26 -15.46 8.73
N LEU A 742 -26.93 -16.58 8.99
CA LEU A 742 -28.32 -16.84 8.69
C LEU A 742 -29.03 -17.23 9.99
N VAL A 743 -29.99 -16.41 10.42
CA VAL A 743 -30.86 -16.68 11.57
C VAL A 743 -32.10 -17.41 11.06
N LEU A 744 -32.27 -18.67 11.46
CA LEU A 744 -33.34 -19.57 11.04
C LEU A 744 -34.31 -19.84 12.19
N ALA A 745 -35.61 -19.77 11.94
CA ALA A 745 -36.59 -20.41 12.82
C ALA A 745 -36.40 -21.95 12.77
N LYS A 746 -36.31 -22.61 13.92
CA LYS A 746 -36.12 -24.07 14.05
C LYS A 746 -37.37 -24.88 13.74
N THR A 747 -38.53 -24.24 13.81
CA THR A 747 -39.83 -24.78 13.39
C THR A 747 -40.34 -23.97 12.20
N HIS A 748 -41.29 -24.51 11.44
CA HIS A 748 -41.87 -23.76 10.33
C HIS A 748 -42.64 -22.54 10.85
N LYS A 749 -42.15 -21.36 10.47
CA LYS A 749 -42.71 -20.04 10.74
C LYS A 749 -42.64 -19.26 9.45
N ARG A 750 -43.71 -18.58 9.04
CA ARG A 750 -43.81 -17.99 7.70
C ARG A 750 -43.46 -16.51 7.68
N ALA A 751 -43.77 -15.77 8.75
CA ALA A 751 -43.45 -14.35 8.90
C ALA A 751 -43.38 -13.93 10.39
N LEU A 752 -42.97 -12.68 10.67
CA LEU A 752 -42.86 -12.15 12.04
C LEU A 752 -44.18 -12.21 12.84
N VAL A 753 -45.34 -12.15 12.16
CA VAL A 753 -46.67 -12.30 12.79
C VAL A 753 -47.02 -13.74 13.19
N ASP A 754 -46.26 -14.73 12.69
CA ASP A 754 -46.39 -16.16 13.03
C ASP A 754 -45.65 -16.49 14.36
N LEU A 755 -44.98 -15.51 14.96
CA LEU A 755 -44.23 -15.63 16.22
C LEU A 755 -45.10 -15.25 17.43
N ASN A 756 -45.08 -16.08 18.46
CA ASN A 756 -45.55 -15.74 19.81
C ASN A 756 -44.55 -14.82 20.53
N ASP A 757 -44.91 -14.28 21.69
CA ASP A 757 -44.11 -13.22 22.33
C ASP A 757 -42.80 -13.73 22.98
N ALA A 758 -42.70 -15.02 23.33
CA ALA A 758 -41.43 -15.63 23.70
C ALA A 758 -40.53 -15.83 22.47
N GLU A 759 -41.09 -16.33 21.35
CA GLU A 759 -40.38 -16.46 20.08
C GLU A 759 -39.86 -15.10 19.57
N LYS A 760 -40.60 -13.99 19.75
CA LYS A 760 -40.12 -12.63 19.41
C LYS A 760 -38.94 -12.19 20.28
N LEU A 761 -38.92 -12.54 21.56
CA LEU A 761 -37.79 -12.25 22.46
C LEU A 761 -36.57 -13.12 22.12
N GLU A 762 -36.77 -14.39 21.76
CA GLU A 762 -35.73 -15.30 21.31
C GLU A 762 -35.16 -14.90 19.93
N PHE A 763 -35.97 -14.30 19.05
CA PHE A 763 -35.47 -13.69 17.82
C PHE A 763 -34.62 -12.44 18.10
N ALA A 764 -35.07 -11.59 19.04
CA ALA A 764 -34.30 -10.43 19.51
C ALA A 764 -32.97 -10.85 20.18
N GLU A 765 -32.95 -11.97 20.90
CA GLU A 765 -31.73 -12.57 21.45
C GLU A 765 -30.78 -13.07 20.35
N ALA A 766 -31.27 -13.75 19.32
CA ALA A 766 -30.46 -14.19 18.20
C ALA A 766 -29.79 -13.00 17.46
N ILE A 767 -30.51 -11.88 17.31
CA ILE A 767 -29.96 -10.63 16.73
C ILE A 767 -28.87 -10.02 17.64
N ALA A 768 -29.09 -9.95 18.96
CA ALA A 768 -28.07 -9.49 19.90
C ALA A 768 -26.81 -10.37 19.84
N GLU A 769 -26.99 -11.69 19.86
CA GLU A 769 -25.89 -12.65 19.88
C GLU A 769 -25.08 -12.68 18.57
N VAL A 770 -25.71 -12.41 17.41
CA VAL A 770 -25.01 -12.18 16.13
C VAL A 770 -24.22 -10.88 16.16
N THR A 771 -24.88 -9.76 16.44
CA THR A 771 -24.28 -8.42 16.30
C THR A 771 -23.17 -8.17 17.33
N ARG A 772 -23.31 -8.72 18.55
CA ARG A 772 -22.27 -8.71 19.58
C ARG A 772 -21.05 -9.58 19.21
N ARG A 773 -21.24 -10.73 18.54
CA ARG A 773 -20.12 -11.56 18.03
C ARG A 773 -19.37 -10.86 16.91
N TYR A 774 -20.07 -10.19 16.00
CA TYR A 774 -19.42 -9.37 14.97
C TYR A 774 -18.55 -8.29 15.61
N ASP A 775 -19.10 -7.46 16.51
CA ASP A 775 -18.33 -6.38 17.14
C ASP A 775 -17.14 -6.90 17.98
N ASN A 776 -17.27 -8.07 18.61
CA ASN A 776 -16.17 -8.75 19.31
C ASN A 776 -15.09 -9.32 18.37
N LEU A 777 -15.45 -9.87 17.20
CA LEU A 777 -14.54 -10.64 16.33
C LEU A 777 -13.27 -9.87 15.91
N PHE A 778 -13.37 -8.55 15.76
CA PHE A 778 -12.25 -7.65 15.45
C PHE A 778 -12.21 -6.42 16.38
N GLU A 779 -12.78 -6.51 17.58
CA GLU A 779 -12.80 -5.46 18.64
C GLU A 779 -13.15 -4.04 18.11
N THR A 780 -14.21 -3.96 17.31
CA THR A 780 -14.60 -2.76 16.56
C THR A 780 -16.13 -2.62 16.42
N SER A 781 -16.62 -1.51 15.86
CA SER A 781 -18.03 -1.42 15.42
C SER A 781 -18.13 -2.07 14.04
N PHE A 782 -18.54 -3.33 14.02
CA PHE A 782 -18.45 -4.17 12.83
C PHE A 782 -19.60 -3.82 11.86
N PRO A 783 -19.31 -3.45 10.60
CA PRO A 783 -20.30 -3.09 9.61
C PRO A 783 -20.96 -4.32 8.96
N TYR A 784 -22.24 -4.21 8.58
CA TYR A 784 -22.95 -5.25 7.82
C TYR A 784 -24.18 -4.66 7.12
N SER A 785 -24.67 -5.33 6.09
CA SER A 785 -26.06 -5.22 5.67
C SER A 785 -26.82 -6.42 6.22
N SER A 786 -28.06 -6.23 6.69
CA SER A 786 -28.91 -7.33 7.15
C SER A 786 -30.33 -7.17 6.64
N GLY A 787 -31.07 -8.27 6.51
CA GLY A 787 -32.44 -8.23 6.01
C GLY A 787 -33.25 -9.47 6.38
N ILE A 788 -34.56 -9.28 6.59
CA ILE A 788 -35.50 -10.36 6.91
C ILE A 788 -36.23 -10.79 5.64
N HIS A 789 -36.21 -12.08 5.35
CA HIS A 789 -37.05 -12.72 4.34
C HIS A 789 -38.18 -13.49 5.05
N GLN A 790 -39.38 -13.35 4.51
CA GLN A 790 -40.63 -13.86 5.09
C GLN A 790 -41.72 -13.89 4.03
N ALA A 791 -42.87 -14.48 4.33
CA ALA A 791 -43.98 -14.62 3.39
C ALA A 791 -44.44 -13.26 2.80
N PRO A 792 -44.89 -13.24 1.53
CA PRO A 792 -45.44 -12.03 0.91
C PRO A 792 -46.67 -11.50 1.66
N LEU A 793 -46.90 -10.19 1.57
CA LEU A 793 -48.10 -9.51 2.09
C LEU A 793 -49.37 -9.94 1.33
N GLU A 794 -49.24 -10.22 0.03
CA GLU A 794 -50.30 -10.83 -0.79
C GLU A 794 -49.72 -11.89 -1.73
N GLY A 795 -50.24 -13.11 -1.60
CA GLY A 795 -49.82 -14.25 -2.41
C GLY A 795 -50.83 -15.40 -2.33
N THR A 796 -50.55 -16.47 -3.07
CA THR A 796 -51.30 -17.73 -3.00
C THR A 796 -51.02 -18.45 -1.68
N GLU A 797 -51.92 -19.36 -1.28
CA GLU A 797 -51.74 -20.16 -0.07
C GLU A 797 -50.43 -20.97 -0.09
N GLU A 798 -50.00 -21.47 -1.25
CA GLU A 798 -48.74 -22.23 -1.37
C GLU A 798 -47.50 -21.32 -1.33
N GLU A 799 -47.54 -20.09 -1.87
CA GLU A 799 -46.47 -19.09 -1.65
C GLU A 799 -46.29 -18.82 -0.15
N ILE A 800 -47.39 -18.61 0.56
CA ILE A 800 -47.38 -18.31 2.01
C ILE A 800 -46.93 -19.54 2.83
N ASN A 801 -47.27 -20.76 2.42
CA ASN A 801 -46.92 -21.98 3.14
C ASN A 801 -45.53 -22.54 2.80
N ALA A 802 -44.97 -22.24 1.62
CA ALA A 802 -43.57 -22.54 1.28
C ALA A 802 -42.58 -21.58 1.97
N SER A 803 -43.00 -20.33 2.20
CA SER A 803 -42.20 -19.31 2.87
C SER A 803 -41.77 -19.73 4.28
N HIS A 804 -40.51 -19.46 4.65
CA HIS A 804 -39.95 -19.73 5.98
C HIS A 804 -39.14 -18.53 6.46
N LEU A 805 -39.49 -18.00 7.64
CA LEU A 805 -38.91 -16.80 8.24
C LEU A 805 -37.44 -16.99 8.57
N HIS A 806 -36.60 -16.09 8.04
CA HIS A 806 -35.18 -16.05 8.35
C HIS A 806 -34.60 -14.63 8.17
N MET A 807 -33.39 -14.41 8.70
CA MET A 807 -32.69 -13.13 8.60
C MET A 807 -31.23 -13.34 8.16
N HIS A 808 -30.84 -12.68 7.09
CA HIS A 808 -29.47 -12.67 6.56
C HIS A 808 -28.65 -11.55 7.19
N PHE A 809 -27.36 -11.80 7.39
CA PHE A 809 -26.34 -10.78 7.68
C PHE A 809 -25.16 -10.94 6.71
N TYR A 810 -24.83 -9.85 6.01
CA TYR A 810 -23.79 -9.74 5.00
C TYR A 810 -22.65 -8.80 5.49
N PRO A 811 -21.68 -9.35 6.24
CA PRO A 811 -20.50 -8.62 6.73
C PRO A 811 -19.38 -8.50 5.68
N PRO A 812 -18.76 -7.31 5.49
CA PRO A 812 -17.69 -7.15 4.50
C PRO A 812 -16.28 -7.44 5.05
N LEU A 813 -16.05 -7.38 6.38
CA LEU A 813 -14.71 -7.57 6.94
C LEU A 813 -14.24 -9.03 6.81
N LEU A 814 -12.94 -9.25 6.58
CA LEU A 814 -12.35 -10.55 6.24
C LEU A 814 -11.18 -10.95 7.15
N ARG A 815 -10.20 -10.06 7.38
CA ARG A 815 -8.98 -10.39 8.16
C ARG A 815 -8.78 -9.59 9.44
N SER A 816 -9.32 -8.37 9.51
CA SER A 816 -9.23 -7.46 10.65
C SER A 816 -10.28 -6.34 10.53
N ALA A 817 -10.30 -5.38 11.47
CA ALA A 817 -11.19 -4.22 11.41
C ALA A 817 -10.95 -3.33 10.17
N THR A 818 -9.75 -3.35 9.58
CA THR A 818 -9.41 -2.56 8.37
C THR A 818 -9.49 -3.34 7.05
N VAL A 819 -9.41 -4.68 7.08
CA VAL A 819 -9.31 -5.51 5.86
C VAL A 819 -10.66 -6.16 5.51
N ARG A 820 -11.27 -5.67 4.42
CA ARG A 820 -12.55 -6.14 3.87
C ARG A 820 -12.44 -6.94 2.57
N LYS A 821 -13.36 -7.88 2.36
CA LYS A 821 -13.72 -8.47 1.07
C LYS A 821 -14.36 -7.40 0.18
N PHE A 822 -14.18 -7.57 -1.12
CA PHE A 822 -14.84 -6.78 -2.17
C PHE A 822 -15.45 -7.77 -3.17
N LEU A 823 -16.75 -7.70 -3.43
CA LEU A 823 -17.38 -8.42 -4.54
C LEU A 823 -17.21 -7.56 -5.81
N VAL A 824 -16.18 -7.85 -6.58
CA VAL A 824 -15.73 -7.07 -7.75
C VAL A 824 -15.14 -8.01 -8.80
N GLY A 825 -14.95 -7.55 -10.03
CA GLY A 825 -14.11 -8.27 -11.00
C GLY A 825 -14.67 -9.62 -11.44
N TYR A 826 -14.29 -10.71 -10.77
CA TYR A 826 -14.79 -12.06 -11.07
C TYR A 826 -16.20 -12.26 -10.49
N GLU A 827 -16.41 -11.86 -9.23
CA GLU A 827 -17.71 -11.99 -8.53
C GLU A 827 -18.83 -11.14 -9.14
N LEU A 828 -18.52 -10.18 -10.02
CA LEU A 828 -19.50 -9.39 -10.79
C LEU A 828 -19.68 -9.86 -12.25
N MET A 829 -18.89 -10.84 -12.71
CA MET A 829 -18.81 -11.23 -14.14
C MET A 829 -18.83 -12.75 -14.37
N ALA A 830 -18.79 -13.56 -13.31
CA ALA A 830 -18.78 -15.02 -13.36
C ALA A 830 -19.59 -15.62 -12.19
N GLU A 831 -18.98 -15.83 -11.02
CA GLU A 831 -19.62 -16.42 -9.84
C GLU A 831 -19.00 -15.91 -8.52
N PRO A 832 -19.72 -15.97 -7.38
CA PRO A 832 -19.18 -15.58 -6.09
C PRO A 832 -18.00 -16.45 -5.62
N GLN A 833 -16.98 -15.83 -5.02
CA GLN A 833 -15.83 -16.52 -4.43
C GLN A 833 -15.59 -16.06 -2.99
N ARG A 834 -15.22 -17.01 -2.12
CA ARG A 834 -14.87 -16.78 -0.71
C ARG A 834 -13.48 -17.33 -0.34
N ASP A 835 -12.79 -16.60 0.53
CA ASP A 835 -11.40 -16.87 0.95
C ASP A 835 -11.30 -17.66 2.27
N ILE A 836 -12.41 -17.79 2.99
CA ILE A 836 -12.56 -18.55 4.24
C ILE A 836 -13.75 -19.50 4.11
N THR A 837 -13.71 -20.67 4.77
CA THR A 837 -14.83 -21.63 4.76
C THR A 837 -15.91 -21.25 5.78
N PRO A 838 -17.20 -21.55 5.54
CA PRO A 838 -18.27 -21.32 6.51
C PRO A 838 -18.02 -22.00 7.87
N GLU A 839 -17.33 -23.14 7.88
CA GLU A 839 -16.95 -23.89 9.07
C GLU A 839 -15.91 -23.15 9.90
N GLN A 840 -14.86 -22.60 9.26
CA GLN A 840 -13.86 -21.73 9.92
C GLN A 840 -14.48 -20.41 10.39
N ALA A 841 -15.38 -19.82 9.60
CA ALA A 841 -16.09 -18.59 9.96
C ALA A 841 -16.98 -18.80 11.21
N ALA A 842 -17.77 -19.88 11.22
CA ALA A 842 -18.61 -20.24 12.37
C ALA A 842 -17.79 -20.56 13.63
N ALA A 843 -16.61 -21.18 13.49
CA ALA A 843 -15.70 -21.40 14.61
C ALA A 843 -15.26 -20.07 15.24
N LYS A 844 -14.71 -19.15 14.45
CA LYS A 844 -14.27 -17.83 14.94
C LYS A 844 -15.41 -17.02 15.57
N LEU A 845 -16.62 -17.08 14.99
CA LEU A 845 -17.79 -16.41 15.57
C LEU A 845 -18.29 -17.06 16.88
N ARG A 846 -18.23 -18.40 17.03
CA ARG A 846 -18.53 -19.05 18.32
C ARG A 846 -17.61 -18.54 19.42
N ASP A 847 -16.32 -18.44 19.12
CA ASP A 847 -15.28 -18.04 20.07
C ASP A 847 -15.38 -16.55 20.45
N ALA A 848 -15.92 -15.69 19.56
CA ALA A 848 -16.24 -14.27 19.82
C ALA A 848 -17.48 -14.04 20.74
N GLY A 849 -17.84 -15.04 21.56
CA GLY A 849 -18.92 -14.95 22.56
C GLY A 849 -18.62 -14.00 23.73
N GLY A 850 -19.35 -14.13 24.82
CA GLY A 850 -19.10 -13.38 26.07
C GLY A 850 -19.70 -11.97 26.11
N GLU A 851 -19.06 -11.08 26.88
CA GLU A 851 -19.45 -9.66 26.96
C GLU A 851 -18.98 -8.88 25.72
N LEU A 852 -19.61 -7.74 25.42
CA LEU A 852 -19.18 -6.85 24.34
C LEU A 852 -17.83 -6.18 24.72
N TYR A 853 -16.81 -6.32 23.87
CA TYR A 853 -15.42 -5.94 24.16
C TYR A 853 -15.28 -4.54 24.77
N ARG A 854 -16.02 -3.54 24.24
CA ARG A 854 -15.95 -2.13 24.64
C ARG A 854 -16.40 -1.84 26.08
N ASN A 855 -17.11 -2.76 26.73
CA ASN A 855 -17.47 -2.66 28.15
C ASN A 855 -16.27 -2.89 29.08
N SER A 856 -15.23 -3.57 28.60
CA SER A 856 -14.03 -3.95 29.37
C SER A 856 -12.83 -3.00 29.18
N LEU A 857 -13.00 -1.95 28.36
CA LEU A 857 -11.96 -0.98 27.97
C LEU A 857 -11.95 0.28 28.84
#